data_AF-A0A9X1TSE2-F1
#
_entry.id   AF-A0A9X1TSE2-F1
#
_cell.length_a   1.000
_cell.length_b   1.000
_cell.length_c   1.000
_cell.angle_alpha   90.00
_cell.angle_beta   90.00
_cell.angle_gamma   90.00
#
_symmetry.space_group_name_H-M   'P 1'
#
loop_
_entity.id
_entity.type
_entity.pdbx_description
1 polymer ?
#
loop_
_entity_poly.entity_id
_entity_poly.type
_entity_poly.pdbx_seq_one_letter_code
_entity_poly.pdbx_strand_id
1 'polypeptide(L)'
;MYPYPANNTIYKPIFIFHEQSTDKQKFNAVLSDYQQKIVLDLFSSQMKELIKIQNPRKRLTSTEIDEKYDEWISGKDSDLLGSWVYYPWSNRLLHILNKHDFVTLRTSRNHYKISPHEQATLSERRIGIIGLSVGHSVALSVATERICGTLKLADFDTIELSNLNRIKTGLHNIGINKAIVTAREIAEIDPYLEIECYTEGITEDNITSFLTEGGKLDILVDECDDLEVKISARQMAKSFHIPVVMETSDRGMLDVERFDRETDRPILHGMLADIPAEKLKNISPADRFPLVMRIIDAMNTSTRGRASLLEIGQTITTWPQLASAVTLGGGVVTDVCRRILLDQFTDSGRYYVDLETLINNKPDTSTVAVYSNPNTPFDLDRARAIIDSLPQTQPDAVPNADEIRQIVNAATQAYSNGNDQPWKWVFRNGLLHLFHDTFRSHSFSNINNMAAHLALGAAYERALLKASQLGYQTIVQKSPVTDSNELVASIQFIKDTQAGNQTNRLAESAESFAIHRNSSLSYALQEERNALRKAVEGVSGADVQLITEKEQLAGLGRVVAACDRITMLHTEGHNDYFNRDIRWPGAENANAGDGVPIQALASTPAHMAALSIVKDKKIAAALSAFGGGNALTEPIQFSVADSSCVAIITLPDAADQYFVGGVASQKLWITVEQLGLGGQPLLSPLFLFERLDSGVGLSVTEKDKLQGLRNEFQNIISLKNNTKAVFLFKIIKPEMPAIPLPRLPLNETLFIVNDAI
;
A
#
# COMPACT_ATOMS: atom_id res chain seq x y z
N MET A 1 36.40 12.37 8.03
CA MET A 1 37.35 11.23 7.97
C MET A 1 37.96 11.11 9.36
N TYR A 2 37.74 9.99 10.07
CA TYR A 2 38.29 9.82 11.43
C TYR A 2 39.80 9.96 11.40
N PRO A 3 40.41 10.60 12.42
CA PRO A 3 41.86 10.76 12.46
C PRO A 3 42.60 9.42 12.59
N TYR A 4 41.93 8.31 12.94
CA TYR A 4 42.56 6.99 13.12
C TYR A 4 41.67 5.83 12.62
N PRO A 5 41.81 5.39 11.35
CA PRO A 5 41.04 4.27 10.78
C PRO A 5 41.20 2.97 11.56
N ALA A 6 42.38 2.74 12.16
CA ALA A 6 42.66 1.56 12.97
C ALA A 6 41.79 1.46 14.23
N ASN A 7 41.25 2.57 14.74
CA ASN A 7 40.34 2.55 15.87
C ASN A 7 38.93 2.12 15.50
N ASN A 8 38.55 2.06 14.22
CA ASN A 8 37.17 1.79 13.81
C ASN A 8 36.79 0.31 13.89
N THR A 9 37.75 -0.59 14.12
CA THR A 9 37.51 -2.04 14.29
C THR A 9 37.66 -2.51 15.73
N ILE A 10 38.15 -1.67 16.63
CA ILE A 10 38.35 -2.02 18.05
C ILE A 10 37.02 -1.90 18.79
N TYR A 11 36.57 -2.97 19.42
CA TYR A 11 35.33 -3.00 20.23
C TYR A 11 35.48 -3.65 21.60
N LYS A 12 36.61 -4.34 21.86
CA LYS A 12 36.87 -4.95 23.18
C LYS A 12 37.57 -3.95 24.10
N PRO A 13 37.11 -3.79 25.35
CA PRO A 13 37.86 -3.05 26.34
C PRO A 13 39.12 -3.82 26.73
N ILE A 14 40.12 -3.11 27.27
CA ILE A 14 41.40 -3.69 27.71
C ILE A 14 41.42 -3.70 29.24
N PHE A 15 41.45 -4.89 29.83
CA PHE A 15 41.65 -5.07 31.26
C PHE A 15 43.13 -4.95 31.59
N ILE A 16 43.51 -3.86 32.25
CA ILE A 16 44.87 -3.62 32.72
C ILE A 16 45.13 -4.46 33.99
N PHE A 17 44.14 -4.50 34.88
CA PHE A 17 44.12 -5.34 36.08
C PHE A 17 42.73 -5.96 36.23
N HIS A 18 42.67 -7.28 36.45
CA HIS A 18 41.42 -8.05 36.42
C HIS A 18 40.70 -8.15 37.77
N GLU A 19 41.40 -8.36 38.88
CA GLU A 19 40.77 -8.55 40.21
C GLU A 19 41.61 -7.96 41.36
N GLN A 20 42.90 -8.28 41.41
CA GLN A 20 43.83 -7.75 42.39
C GLN A 20 45.24 -7.67 41.83
N SER A 21 45.91 -6.52 41.98
CA SER A 21 47.34 -6.39 41.69
C SER A 21 48.15 -6.58 42.97
N THR A 22 49.24 -7.34 42.92
CA THR A 22 50.11 -7.57 44.08
C THR A 22 51.34 -6.65 44.10
N ASP A 23 51.52 -5.81 43.08
CA ASP A 23 52.72 -4.97 42.89
C ASP A 23 52.34 -3.52 42.55
N LYS A 24 52.48 -2.63 43.55
CA LYS A 24 52.17 -1.21 43.43
C LYS A 24 53.14 -0.45 42.51
N GLN A 25 54.40 -0.88 42.40
CA GLN A 25 55.36 -0.24 41.50
C GLN A 25 55.02 -0.54 40.04
N LYS A 26 54.70 -1.80 39.75
CA LYS A 26 54.21 -2.20 38.42
C LYS A 26 52.88 -1.51 38.07
N PHE A 27 51.97 -1.38 39.03
CA PHE A 27 50.73 -0.63 38.86
C PHE A 27 50.99 0.83 38.43
N ASN A 28 51.79 1.57 39.21
CA ASN A 28 52.08 2.97 38.93
C ASN A 28 52.79 3.17 37.58
N ALA A 29 53.71 2.26 37.21
CA ALA A 29 54.38 2.30 35.92
C ALA A 29 53.39 2.15 34.76
N VAL A 30 52.50 1.16 34.82
CA VAL A 30 51.49 0.93 33.77
C VAL A 30 50.48 2.08 33.72
N LEU A 31 50.06 2.63 34.86
CA LEU A 31 49.13 3.76 34.91
C LEU A 31 49.73 5.04 34.31
N SER A 32 51.06 5.19 34.37
CA SER A 32 51.77 6.35 33.82
C SER A 32 51.58 6.51 32.30
N ASP A 33 51.44 5.38 31.58
CA ASP A 33 51.16 5.34 30.14
C ASP A 33 49.75 5.86 29.77
N TYR A 34 48.89 6.08 30.78
CA TYR A 34 47.50 6.50 30.62
C TYR A 34 47.24 7.92 31.17
N GLN A 35 48.26 8.64 31.64
CA GLN A 35 48.12 9.97 32.26
C GLN A 35 47.52 11.04 31.34
N GLN A 36 47.67 10.91 30.02
CA GLN A 36 47.09 11.83 29.03
C GLN A 36 45.65 11.44 28.63
N LYS A 37 45.03 10.50 29.33
CA LYS A 37 43.69 9.95 29.04
C LYS A 37 42.69 10.38 30.11
N ILE A 38 41.41 10.20 29.84
CA ILE A 38 40.35 10.51 30.81
C ILE A 38 40.30 9.36 31.83
N VAL A 39 40.77 9.60 33.06
CA VAL A 39 40.75 8.62 34.15
C VAL A 39 39.57 8.88 35.08
N LEU A 40 38.77 7.84 35.34
CA LEU A 40 37.61 7.90 36.24
C LEU A 40 37.72 6.76 37.27
N ASP A 41 37.99 7.13 38.52
CA ASP A 41 37.93 6.17 39.62
C ASP A 41 36.53 6.11 40.22
N LEU A 42 35.86 4.98 40.01
CA LEU A 42 34.49 4.72 40.44
C LEU A 42 34.43 3.58 41.49
N PHE A 43 35.56 3.00 41.88
CA PHE A 43 35.58 1.79 42.70
C PHE A 43 34.97 2.04 44.09
N SER A 44 35.40 3.12 44.75
CA SER A 44 34.92 3.44 46.10
C SER A 44 33.41 3.69 46.13
N SER A 45 32.88 4.46 45.17
CA SER A 45 31.44 4.73 45.10
C SER A 45 30.63 3.47 44.83
N GLN A 46 31.09 2.62 43.91
CA GLN A 46 30.44 1.34 43.62
C GLN A 46 30.50 0.37 44.82
N MET A 47 31.63 0.28 45.54
CA MET A 47 31.73 -0.53 46.76
C MET A 47 30.75 -0.06 47.84
N LYS A 48 30.58 1.25 48.01
CA LYS A 48 29.59 1.81 48.94
C LYS A 48 28.16 1.44 48.56
N GLU A 49 27.84 1.42 47.27
CA GLU A 49 26.55 0.91 46.79
C GLU A 49 26.38 -0.59 47.01
N LEU A 50 27.45 -1.38 46.85
CA LEU A 50 27.45 -2.82 47.15
C LEU A 50 27.18 -3.08 48.63
N ILE A 51 27.87 -2.37 49.53
CA ILE A 51 27.63 -2.43 50.99
C ILE A 51 26.16 -2.12 51.29
N LYS A 52 25.58 -1.11 50.64
CA LYS A 52 24.17 -0.74 50.82
C LYS A 52 23.23 -1.89 50.45
N ILE A 53 23.42 -2.56 49.31
CA ILE A 53 22.54 -3.67 48.90
C ILE A 53 22.76 -4.95 49.74
N GLN A 54 23.94 -5.13 50.34
CA GLN A 54 24.25 -6.24 51.26
C GLN A 54 23.62 -6.07 52.65
N ASN A 55 23.09 -4.88 52.97
CA ASN A 55 22.45 -4.59 54.25
C ASN A 55 20.93 -4.29 54.11
N PRO A 56 20.12 -5.14 53.45
CA PRO A 56 18.75 -4.80 53.04
C PRO A 56 17.78 -4.59 54.21
N ARG A 57 18.07 -5.17 55.39
CA ARG A 57 17.23 -5.04 56.59
C ARG A 57 17.29 -3.65 57.24
N LYS A 58 18.35 -2.88 56.95
CA LYS A 58 18.57 -1.55 57.52
C LYS A 58 18.86 -0.56 56.41
N ARG A 59 18.07 0.50 56.32
CA ARG A 59 18.40 1.64 55.45
C ARG A 59 19.53 2.43 56.08
N LEU A 60 20.76 2.14 55.65
CA LEU A 60 21.96 2.83 56.13
C LEU A 60 21.93 4.32 55.75
N THR A 61 22.38 5.19 56.67
CA THR A 61 22.68 6.59 56.37
C THR A 61 24.00 6.72 55.59
N SER A 62 24.27 7.88 54.97
CA SER A 62 25.54 8.09 54.26
C SER A 62 26.75 7.88 55.18
N THR A 63 26.68 8.39 56.42
CA THR A 63 27.74 8.21 57.42
C THR A 63 27.95 6.73 57.78
N GLU A 64 26.88 5.96 57.97
CA GLU A 64 27.00 4.52 58.26
C GLU A 64 27.55 3.72 57.07
N ILE A 65 27.29 4.17 55.83
CA ILE A 65 27.89 3.57 54.62
C ILE A 65 29.38 3.87 54.57
N ASP A 66 29.77 5.12 54.85
CA ASP A 66 31.17 5.54 54.89
C ASP A 66 31.96 4.79 55.97
N GLU A 67 31.41 4.69 57.20
CA GLU A 67 32.02 3.92 58.29
C GLU A 67 32.24 2.44 57.92
N LYS A 68 31.24 1.81 57.30
CA LYS A 68 31.35 0.42 56.84
C LYS A 68 32.35 0.25 55.69
N TYR A 69 32.44 1.24 54.80
CA TYR A 69 33.43 1.23 53.74
C TYR A 69 34.85 1.38 54.31
N ASP A 70 35.05 2.31 55.23
CA ASP A 70 36.33 2.56 55.90
C ASP A 70 36.79 1.32 56.70
N GLU A 71 35.85 0.65 57.38
CA GLU A 71 36.10 -0.65 58.02
C GLU A 71 36.50 -1.72 56.99
N TRP A 72 35.78 -1.81 55.88
CA TRP A 72 36.02 -2.82 54.84
C TRP A 72 37.35 -2.61 54.10
N ILE A 73 37.74 -1.36 53.83
CA ILE A 73 38.98 -1.02 53.11
C ILE A 73 40.20 -1.00 54.03
N SER A 74 40.01 -0.96 55.35
CA SER A 74 41.10 -0.93 56.32
C SER A 74 42.16 -2.01 56.07
N GLY A 75 43.42 -1.60 55.96
CA GLY A 75 44.55 -2.49 55.67
C GLY A 75 44.67 -2.95 54.20
N LYS A 76 43.83 -2.44 53.29
CA LYS A 76 43.89 -2.71 51.84
C LYS A 76 44.26 -1.44 51.07
N ASP A 77 44.83 -1.63 49.88
CA ASP A 77 45.14 -0.55 48.95
C ASP A 77 44.07 -0.52 47.85
N SER A 78 43.23 0.52 47.83
CA SER A 78 42.10 0.60 46.90
C SER A 78 42.53 0.53 45.44
N ASP A 79 43.68 1.11 45.10
CA ASP A 79 44.22 1.15 43.72
C ASP A 79 44.49 -0.26 43.17
N LEU A 80 44.75 -1.22 44.07
CA LEU A 80 45.12 -2.59 43.76
C LEU A 80 43.92 -3.55 43.80
N LEU A 81 42.72 -3.07 44.14
CA LEU A 81 41.49 -3.86 44.19
C LEU A 81 40.65 -3.62 42.93
N GLY A 82 39.73 -4.54 42.64
CA GLY A 82 38.82 -4.36 41.51
C GLY A 82 39.51 -4.45 40.16
N SER A 83 39.01 -3.69 39.19
CA SER A 83 39.44 -3.80 37.80
C SER A 83 39.67 -2.44 37.17
N TRP A 84 40.78 -2.33 36.46
CA TRP A 84 41.13 -1.16 35.65
C TRP A 84 40.89 -1.47 34.19
N VAL A 85 39.92 -0.78 33.59
CA VAL A 85 39.39 -1.06 32.26
C VAL A 85 39.59 0.13 31.35
N TYR A 86 40.36 -0.05 30.28
CA TYR A 86 40.59 0.97 29.26
C TYR A 86 39.67 0.75 28.05
N TYR A 87 39.03 1.83 27.61
CA TYR A 87 38.16 1.89 26.43
C TYR A 87 38.88 2.67 25.32
N PRO A 88 39.52 2.01 24.34
CA PRO A 88 40.35 2.67 23.33
C PRO A 88 39.58 3.67 22.47
N TRP A 89 38.31 3.39 22.15
CA TRP A 89 37.49 4.22 21.27
C TRP A 89 37.04 5.54 21.90
N SER A 90 36.91 5.60 23.23
CA SER A 90 36.52 6.82 23.96
C SER A 90 37.69 7.45 24.73
N ASN A 91 38.88 6.81 24.68
CA ASN A 91 40.08 7.18 25.40
C ASN A 91 39.86 7.36 26.92
N ARG A 92 39.11 6.43 27.52
CA ARG A 92 38.74 6.46 28.94
C ARG A 92 39.32 5.26 29.68
N LEU A 93 39.91 5.50 30.85
CA LEU A 93 40.35 4.48 31.79
C LEU A 93 39.47 4.54 33.03
N LEU A 94 38.78 3.46 33.35
CA LEU A 94 37.89 3.37 34.50
C LEU A 94 38.43 2.39 35.53
N HIS A 95 38.33 2.74 36.81
CA HIS A 95 38.53 1.84 37.94
C HIS A 95 37.17 1.45 38.53
N ILE A 96 36.83 0.16 38.48
CA ILE A 96 35.50 -0.37 38.82
C ILE A 96 35.60 -1.66 39.64
N LEU A 97 34.48 -2.14 40.17
CA LEU A 97 34.39 -3.43 40.85
C LEU A 97 34.86 -4.60 39.98
N ASN A 98 35.35 -5.66 40.62
CA ASN A 98 35.64 -6.95 39.97
C ASN A 98 34.36 -7.55 39.35
N LYS A 99 34.51 -8.56 38.48
CA LYS A 99 33.38 -9.16 37.74
C LYS A 99 32.23 -9.61 38.64
N HIS A 100 32.51 -10.32 39.73
CA HIS A 100 31.48 -10.87 40.60
C HIS A 100 30.67 -9.76 41.29
N ASP A 101 31.37 -8.82 41.92
CA ASP A 101 30.78 -7.70 42.66
C ASP A 101 30.06 -6.72 41.73
N PHE A 102 30.65 -6.43 40.55
CA PHE A 102 30.04 -5.60 39.53
C PHE A 102 28.71 -6.18 39.05
N VAL A 103 28.70 -7.46 38.67
CA VAL A 103 27.48 -8.12 38.18
C VAL A 103 26.43 -8.16 39.29
N THR A 104 26.81 -8.57 40.51
CA THR A 104 25.90 -8.60 41.67
C THR A 104 25.26 -7.24 41.93
N LEU A 105 26.05 -6.16 41.91
CA LEU A 105 25.55 -4.81 42.12
C LEU A 105 24.64 -4.37 40.96
N ARG A 106 25.09 -4.52 39.71
CA ARG A 106 24.38 -4.07 38.51
C ARG A 106 23.02 -4.74 38.34
N THR A 107 22.94 -6.05 38.62
CA THR A 107 21.69 -6.83 38.49
C THR A 107 20.89 -6.89 39.80
N SER A 108 21.31 -6.21 40.86
CA SER A 108 20.61 -6.24 42.16
C SER A 108 19.14 -5.82 42.09
N ARG A 109 18.79 -4.94 41.13
CA ARG A 109 17.41 -4.47 40.88
C ARG A 109 16.57 -5.43 40.05
N ASN A 110 17.18 -6.47 39.47
CA ASN A 110 16.49 -7.55 38.76
C ASN A 110 16.03 -8.65 39.73
N HIS A 111 16.63 -8.73 40.94
CA HIS A 111 16.37 -9.81 41.89
C HIS A 111 14.88 -10.03 42.16
N TYR A 112 14.46 -11.29 42.10
CA TYR A 112 13.07 -11.79 42.25
C TYR A 112 12.11 -11.51 41.10
N LYS A 113 12.51 -10.70 40.10
CA LYS A 113 12.00 -10.86 38.73
C LYS A 113 12.85 -11.86 37.94
N ILE A 114 14.14 -11.87 38.24
CA ILE A 114 15.12 -12.91 37.91
C ILE A 114 15.81 -13.28 39.21
N SER A 115 15.64 -14.51 39.67
CA SER A 115 16.31 -15.01 40.88
C SER A 115 17.83 -15.14 40.65
N PRO A 116 18.66 -15.15 41.70
CA PRO A 116 20.09 -15.38 41.55
C PRO A 116 20.44 -16.70 40.84
N HIS A 117 19.62 -17.74 41.00
CA HIS A 117 19.79 -19.02 40.32
C HIS A 117 19.47 -18.93 38.82
N GLU A 118 18.38 -18.26 38.47
CA GLU A 118 18.05 -17.97 37.06
C GLU A 118 19.14 -17.08 36.44
N GLN A 119 19.65 -16.08 37.15
CA GLN A 119 20.72 -15.20 36.68
C GLN A 119 22.02 -15.98 36.40
N ALA A 120 22.38 -16.94 37.26
CA ALA A 120 23.51 -17.84 37.04
C ALA A 120 23.28 -18.72 35.79
N THR A 121 22.08 -19.30 35.65
CA THR A 121 21.71 -20.11 34.48
C THR A 121 21.78 -19.30 33.18
N LEU A 122 21.28 -18.06 33.20
CA LEU A 122 21.33 -17.14 32.06
C LEU A 122 22.78 -16.76 31.70
N SER A 123 23.67 -16.64 32.69
CA SER A 123 25.08 -16.29 32.47
C SER A 123 25.89 -17.33 31.68
N GLU A 124 25.35 -18.53 31.48
CA GLU A 124 25.97 -19.59 30.67
C GLU A 124 25.44 -19.63 29.23
N ARG A 125 24.41 -18.83 28.93
CA ARG A 125 23.69 -18.85 27.66
C ARG A 125 24.36 -18.00 26.59
N ARG A 126 24.15 -18.39 25.34
CA ARG A 126 24.68 -17.74 24.14
C ARG A 126 23.53 -17.29 23.24
N ILE A 127 23.50 -16.01 22.92
CA ILE A 127 22.54 -15.43 21.98
C ILE A 127 23.30 -14.91 20.77
N GLY A 128 22.79 -15.15 19.56
CA GLY A 128 23.28 -14.52 18.34
C GLY A 128 22.24 -13.59 17.76
N ILE A 129 22.65 -12.43 17.27
CA ILE A 129 21.78 -11.43 16.64
C ILE A 129 22.30 -11.13 15.24
N ILE A 130 21.47 -11.36 14.23
CA ILE A 130 21.76 -11.00 12.83
C ILE A 130 20.95 -9.76 12.48
N GLY A 131 21.64 -8.70 12.03
CA GLY A 131 21.05 -7.39 11.76
C GLY A 131 21.00 -6.52 13.01
N LEU A 132 21.61 -5.33 12.95
CA LEU A 132 21.81 -4.42 14.08
C LEU A 132 21.29 -3.02 13.77
N SER A 133 20.24 -2.95 12.96
CA SER A 133 19.33 -1.81 12.97
C SER A 133 18.33 -1.96 14.11
N VAL A 134 17.27 -2.75 13.92
CA VAL A 134 16.33 -3.09 15.00
C VAL A 134 17.04 -3.92 16.09
N GLY A 135 17.86 -4.89 15.68
CA GLY A 135 18.61 -5.76 16.59
C GLY A 135 19.60 -5.04 17.51
N HIS A 136 19.98 -3.78 17.24
CA HIS A 136 20.75 -2.98 18.19
C HIS A 136 19.97 -2.73 19.49
N SER A 137 18.67 -2.44 19.40
CA SER A 137 17.82 -2.25 20.59
C SER A 137 17.66 -3.55 21.36
N VAL A 138 17.55 -4.69 20.66
CA VAL A 138 17.55 -6.02 21.28
C VAL A 138 18.87 -6.28 22.01
N ALA A 139 20.01 -6.07 21.34
CA ALA A 139 21.34 -6.33 21.89
C ALA A 139 21.59 -5.53 23.17
N LEU A 140 21.26 -4.24 23.18
CA LEU A 140 21.38 -3.38 24.36
C LEU A 140 20.43 -3.82 25.48
N SER A 141 19.21 -4.24 25.16
CA SER A 141 18.23 -4.71 26.15
C SER A 141 18.67 -6.04 26.79
N VAL A 142 19.11 -7.00 25.97
CA VAL A 142 19.72 -8.28 26.40
C VAL A 142 20.92 -8.05 27.30
N ALA A 143 21.83 -7.15 26.91
CA ALA A 143 23.00 -6.81 27.72
C ALA A 143 22.61 -6.12 29.03
N THR A 144 21.65 -5.18 28.98
CA THR A 144 21.20 -4.42 30.15
C THR A 144 20.48 -5.29 31.17
N GLU A 145 19.70 -6.28 30.74
CA GLU A 145 19.07 -7.26 31.64
C GLU A 145 20.01 -8.43 32.01
N ARG A 146 21.12 -8.59 31.27
CA ARG A 146 22.15 -9.65 31.40
C ARG A 146 21.55 -11.05 31.31
N ILE A 147 20.80 -11.32 30.23
CA ILE A 147 20.15 -12.63 30.04
C ILE A 147 21.03 -13.67 29.31
N CYS A 148 22.29 -13.34 29.03
CA CYS A 148 23.27 -14.23 28.42
C CYS A 148 24.68 -14.00 29.00
N GLY A 149 25.58 -14.96 28.81
CA GLY A 149 27.02 -14.82 29.06
C GLY A 149 27.83 -14.39 27.84
N THR A 150 27.32 -14.74 26.65
CA THR A 150 27.95 -14.42 25.37
C THR A 150 26.91 -13.92 24.39
N LEU A 151 27.25 -12.84 23.67
CA LEU A 151 26.43 -12.28 22.60
C LEU A 151 27.24 -12.22 21.30
N LYS A 152 26.74 -12.86 20.25
CA LYS A 152 27.30 -12.77 18.89
C LYS A 152 26.52 -11.76 18.07
N LEU A 153 27.21 -10.85 17.40
CA LEU A 153 26.63 -9.72 16.69
C LEU A 153 27.09 -9.73 15.23
N ALA A 154 26.16 -9.87 14.29
CA ALA A 154 26.46 -9.91 12.85
C ALA A 154 25.73 -8.79 12.10
N ASP A 155 26.49 -7.91 11.47
CA ASP A 155 25.98 -6.86 10.57
C ASP A 155 27.14 -6.33 9.71
N PHE A 156 26.92 -6.20 8.40
CA PHE A 156 27.94 -5.73 7.45
C PHE A 156 27.90 -4.22 7.20
N ASP A 157 26.81 -3.55 7.57
CA ASP A 157 26.63 -2.13 7.33
C ASP A 157 27.40 -1.27 8.33
N THR A 158 27.53 0.01 7.96
CA THR A 158 27.98 1.06 8.87
C THR A 158 26.83 1.93 9.32
N ILE A 159 27.01 2.67 10.42
CA ILE A 159 26.03 3.66 10.88
C ILE A 159 25.93 4.80 9.86
N GLU A 160 24.73 5.03 9.36
CA GLU A 160 24.38 6.19 8.57
C GLU A 160 23.51 7.17 9.35
N LEU A 161 23.48 8.44 8.92
CA LEU A 161 22.61 9.45 9.52
C LEU A 161 21.12 9.05 9.50
N SER A 162 20.69 8.41 8.40
CA SER A 162 19.33 7.91 8.22
C SER A 162 18.93 6.86 9.27
N ASN A 163 19.90 6.17 9.89
CA ASN A 163 19.63 5.14 10.88
C ASN A 163 19.39 5.71 12.29
N LEU A 164 19.88 6.92 12.58
CA LEU A 164 19.77 7.54 13.91
C LEU A 164 18.33 7.92 14.30
N ASN A 165 17.37 7.74 13.38
CA ASN A 165 15.95 7.84 13.70
C ASN A 165 15.46 6.71 14.62
N ARG A 166 16.21 5.59 14.71
CA ARG A 166 15.82 4.39 15.47
C ARG A 166 16.98 3.65 16.14
N ILE A 167 18.21 3.79 15.65
CA ILE A 167 19.41 3.32 16.33
C ILE A 167 19.88 4.39 17.32
N LYS A 168 19.89 4.06 18.61
CA LYS A 168 20.20 5.01 19.68
C LYS A 168 21.71 5.10 19.93
N THR A 169 22.42 5.76 19.02
CA THR A 169 23.86 6.02 19.15
C THR A 169 24.21 7.49 18.85
N GLY A 170 25.46 7.89 19.11
CA GLY A 170 25.95 9.25 18.88
C GLY A 170 26.36 9.53 17.43
N LEU A 171 26.26 10.79 16.98
CA LEU A 171 26.71 11.24 15.65
C LEU A 171 28.18 10.90 15.34
N HIS A 172 29.00 10.83 16.39
CA HIS A 172 30.41 10.45 16.32
C HIS A 172 30.63 8.96 16.07
N ASN A 173 29.61 8.19 15.69
CA ASN A 173 29.73 6.79 15.25
C ASN A 173 29.38 6.58 13.77
N ILE A 174 29.01 7.65 13.03
CA ILE A 174 28.71 7.55 11.59
C ILE A 174 29.92 7.02 10.81
N GLY A 175 29.69 6.01 9.96
CA GLY A 175 30.72 5.32 9.18
C GLY A 175 31.47 4.22 9.92
N ILE A 176 31.10 3.91 11.17
CA ILE A 176 31.60 2.75 11.92
C ILE A 176 30.61 1.60 11.75
N ASN A 177 31.09 0.36 11.64
CA ASN A 177 30.25 -0.84 11.50
C ASN A 177 29.24 -0.98 12.66
N LYS A 178 28.00 -1.37 12.37
CA LYS A 178 26.91 -1.43 13.36
C LYS A 178 27.18 -2.43 14.49
N ALA A 179 27.84 -3.56 14.20
CA ALA A 179 28.23 -4.55 15.20
C ALA A 179 29.29 -4.01 16.15
N ILE A 180 30.27 -3.28 15.62
CA ILE A 180 31.30 -2.61 16.42
C ILE A 180 30.70 -1.57 17.36
N VAL A 181 29.83 -0.69 16.85
CA VAL A 181 29.19 0.35 17.66
C VAL A 181 28.35 -0.25 18.78
N THR A 182 27.54 -1.25 18.44
CA THR A 182 26.71 -1.97 19.43
C THR A 182 27.57 -2.65 20.50
N ALA A 183 28.66 -3.32 20.11
CA ALA A 183 29.58 -3.97 21.04
C ALA A 183 30.27 -2.97 22.00
N ARG A 184 30.65 -1.79 21.50
CA ARG A 184 31.24 -0.73 22.34
C ARG A 184 30.26 -0.22 23.38
N GLU A 185 29.03 0.06 22.99
CA GLU A 185 28.00 0.54 23.90
C GLU A 185 27.64 -0.53 24.94
N ILE A 186 27.61 -1.80 24.55
CA ILE A 186 27.46 -2.91 25.49
C ILE A 186 28.64 -2.96 26.46
N ALA A 187 29.88 -2.85 25.98
CA ALA A 187 31.06 -2.85 26.84
C ALA A 187 31.08 -1.68 27.83
N GLU A 188 30.51 -0.53 27.46
CA GLU A 188 30.34 0.63 28.34
C GLU A 188 29.24 0.43 29.40
N ILE A 189 28.28 -0.47 29.15
CA ILE A 189 27.25 -0.90 30.13
C ILE A 189 27.79 -2.02 31.04
N ASP A 190 28.49 -2.99 30.45
CA ASP A 190 28.94 -4.21 31.09
C ASP A 190 30.23 -4.75 30.44
N PRO A 191 31.41 -4.37 30.93
CA PRO A 191 32.68 -4.75 30.32
C PRO A 191 33.02 -6.24 30.49
N TYR A 192 32.24 -6.98 31.27
CA TYR A 192 32.44 -8.40 31.56
C TYR A 192 31.54 -9.34 30.75
N LEU A 193 30.68 -8.79 29.88
CA LEU A 193 29.88 -9.57 28.95
C LEU A 193 30.73 -9.90 27.71
N GLU A 194 30.81 -11.18 27.32
CA GLU A 194 31.61 -11.57 26.16
C GLU A 194 30.86 -11.24 24.87
N ILE A 195 31.51 -10.49 23.97
CA ILE A 195 30.94 -10.09 22.68
C ILE A 195 31.85 -10.57 21.54
N GLU A 196 31.23 -11.16 20.53
CA GLU A 196 31.88 -11.55 19.27
C GLU A 196 31.21 -10.83 18.10
N CYS A 197 31.99 -10.07 17.33
CA CYS A 197 31.49 -9.35 16.16
C CYS A 197 31.86 -10.05 14.85
N TYR A 198 30.85 -10.27 14.00
CA TYR A 198 30.95 -10.73 12.62
C TYR A 198 30.66 -9.53 11.71
N THR A 199 31.70 -8.73 11.44
CA THR A 199 31.58 -7.44 10.74
C THR A 199 31.34 -7.56 9.24
N GLU A 200 31.51 -8.76 8.69
CA GLU A 200 31.15 -9.13 7.32
C GLU A 200 29.68 -9.56 7.19
N GLY A 201 28.92 -9.54 8.29
CA GLY A 201 27.57 -10.09 8.35
C GLY A 201 27.59 -11.61 8.34
N ILE A 202 26.49 -12.21 7.88
CA ILE A 202 26.37 -13.67 7.72
C ILE A 202 26.58 -14.03 6.25
N THR A 203 27.42 -15.02 6.02
CA THR A 203 27.75 -15.59 4.71
C THR A 203 27.58 -17.11 4.76
N GLU A 204 27.57 -17.76 3.60
CA GLU A 204 27.53 -19.23 3.54
C GLU A 204 28.72 -19.87 4.28
N ASP A 205 29.88 -19.23 4.26
CA ASP A 205 31.10 -19.73 4.87
C ASP A 205 31.12 -19.59 6.40
N ASN A 206 30.49 -18.54 6.96
CA ASN A 206 30.56 -18.25 8.40
C ASN A 206 29.29 -18.62 9.19
N ILE A 207 28.16 -18.93 8.55
CA ILE A 207 26.90 -19.16 9.26
C ILE A 207 26.97 -20.34 10.25
N THR A 208 27.73 -21.38 9.89
CA THR A 208 27.92 -22.55 10.76
C THR A 208 28.74 -22.18 12.00
N SER A 209 29.83 -21.41 11.84
CA SER A 209 30.66 -20.97 12.96
C SER A 209 29.92 -19.96 13.84
N PHE A 210 29.16 -19.05 13.24
CA PHE A 210 28.28 -18.14 13.97
C PHE A 210 27.36 -18.90 14.93
N LEU A 211 26.72 -19.97 14.45
CA LEU A 211 25.76 -20.76 15.24
C LEU A 211 26.40 -21.72 16.25
N THR A 212 27.65 -22.16 16.05
CA THR A 212 28.21 -23.30 16.80
C THR A 212 29.59 -23.10 17.42
N GLU A 213 30.41 -22.17 16.91
CA GLU A 213 31.77 -21.92 17.41
C GLU A 213 31.73 -21.33 18.83
N GLY A 214 32.63 -21.78 19.71
CA GLY A 214 32.63 -21.36 21.12
C GLY A 214 31.45 -21.91 21.95
N GLY A 215 30.59 -22.73 21.33
CA GLY A 215 29.39 -23.34 21.90
C GLY A 215 28.15 -23.00 21.08
N LYS A 216 27.25 -23.96 20.91
CA LYS A 216 25.98 -23.79 20.19
C LYS A 216 25.18 -22.61 20.77
N LEU A 217 24.61 -21.77 19.91
CA LEU A 217 23.67 -20.74 20.38
C LEU A 217 22.46 -21.40 21.05
N ASP A 218 22.02 -20.79 22.15
CA ASP A 218 20.75 -21.16 22.79
C ASP A 218 19.57 -20.47 22.10
N ILE A 219 19.77 -19.28 21.52
CA ILE A 219 18.76 -18.55 20.73
C ILE A 219 19.45 -17.79 19.58
N LEU A 220 18.81 -17.81 18.41
CA LEU A 220 19.08 -16.90 17.32
C LEU A 220 18.01 -15.80 17.28
N VAL A 221 18.42 -14.54 17.23
CA VAL A 221 17.55 -13.40 16.93
C VAL A 221 17.83 -12.94 15.50
N ASP A 222 16.78 -12.85 14.71
CA ASP A 222 16.82 -12.50 13.29
C ASP A 222 16.13 -11.15 13.07
N GLU A 223 16.94 -10.11 12.84
CA GLU A 223 16.53 -8.73 12.55
C GLU A 223 17.15 -8.27 11.21
N CYS A 224 17.36 -9.23 10.29
CA CYS A 224 18.01 -9.00 9.01
C CYS A 224 16.99 -8.61 7.92
N ASP A 225 17.37 -7.67 7.06
CA ASP A 225 16.58 -7.24 5.89
C ASP A 225 16.91 -8.04 4.61
N ASP A 226 18.03 -8.79 4.60
CA ASP A 226 18.41 -9.66 3.49
C ASP A 226 17.64 -10.98 3.54
N LEU A 227 16.86 -11.25 2.49
CA LEU A 227 15.93 -12.38 2.43
C LEU A 227 16.67 -13.72 2.37
N GLU A 228 17.74 -13.79 1.58
CA GLU A 228 18.54 -14.98 1.39
C GLU A 228 19.26 -15.36 2.70
N VAL A 229 19.81 -14.38 3.43
CA VAL A 229 20.40 -14.58 4.77
C VAL A 229 19.32 -15.00 5.76
N LYS A 230 18.16 -14.33 5.79
CA LYS A 230 17.04 -14.67 6.69
C LYS A 230 16.59 -16.13 6.53
N ILE A 231 16.45 -16.59 5.29
CA ILE A 231 16.02 -17.96 4.96
C ILE A 231 17.12 -18.96 5.34
N SER A 232 18.36 -18.73 4.92
CA SER A 232 19.46 -19.65 5.19
C SER A 232 19.78 -19.76 6.69
N ALA A 233 19.72 -18.66 7.44
CA ALA A 233 19.90 -18.66 8.90
C ALA A 233 18.84 -19.49 9.61
N ARG A 234 17.57 -19.40 9.22
CA ARG A 234 16.49 -20.23 9.79
C ARG A 234 16.62 -21.71 9.42
N GLN A 235 17.01 -22.02 8.19
CA GLN A 235 17.29 -23.40 7.78
C GLN A 235 18.43 -24.00 8.60
N MET A 236 19.50 -23.24 8.81
CA MET A 236 20.66 -23.69 9.58
C MET A 236 20.33 -23.80 11.07
N ALA A 237 19.65 -22.81 11.66
CA ALA A 237 19.18 -22.85 13.04
C ALA A 237 18.28 -24.08 13.29
N LYS A 238 17.36 -24.38 12.36
CA LYS A 238 16.54 -25.60 12.39
C LYS A 238 17.40 -26.87 12.45
N SER A 239 18.42 -26.98 11.60
CA SER A 239 19.31 -28.16 11.57
C SER A 239 20.09 -28.38 12.88
N PHE A 240 20.36 -27.30 13.62
CA PHE A 240 21.04 -27.34 14.91
C PHE A 240 20.08 -27.32 16.12
N HIS A 241 18.76 -27.33 15.88
CA HIS A 241 17.74 -27.24 16.93
C HIS A 241 17.94 -25.99 17.79
N ILE A 242 18.10 -24.83 17.14
CA ILE A 242 18.26 -23.52 17.76
C ILE A 242 16.95 -22.74 17.53
N PRO A 243 16.26 -22.29 18.59
CA PRO A 243 15.07 -21.47 18.43
C PRO A 243 15.41 -20.12 17.80
N VAL A 244 14.48 -19.59 17.00
CA VAL A 244 14.61 -18.29 16.34
C VAL A 244 13.53 -17.33 16.82
N VAL A 245 13.92 -16.07 17.09
CA VAL A 245 13.02 -14.98 17.47
C VAL A 245 13.23 -13.80 16.51
N MET A 246 12.15 -13.16 16.05
CA MET A 246 12.20 -11.97 15.16
C MET A 246 11.07 -11.00 15.53
N GLU A 247 11.33 -9.70 15.42
CA GLU A 247 10.34 -8.64 15.49
C GLU A 247 10.34 -7.83 14.17
N THR A 248 9.21 -7.25 13.73
CA THR A 248 9.16 -6.52 12.43
C THR A 248 8.81 -5.04 12.54
N SER A 249 8.88 -4.48 13.74
CA SER A 249 8.72 -3.05 14.06
C SER A 249 7.45 -2.39 13.51
N ASP A 250 6.41 -3.18 13.26
CA ASP A 250 5.06 -2.77 12.88
C ASP A 250 4.05 -3.62 13.66
N ARG A 251 3.09 -2.95 14.34
CA ARG A 251 2.14 -3.55 15.29
C ARG A 251 2.76 -4.45 16.38
N GLY A 252 4.07 -4.36 16.61
CA GLY A 252 4.78 -5.21 17.56
C GLY A 252 4.69 -6.69 17.22
N MET A 253 4.70 -7.03 15.91
CA MET A 253 4.66 -8.43 15.48
C MET A 253 5.95 -9.15 15.89
N LEU A 254 5.79 -10.18 16.72
CA LEU A 254 6.83 -11.09 17.17
C LEU A 254 6.61 -12.47 16.53
N ASP A 255 7.65 -13.01 15.90
CA ASP A 255 7.70 -14.35 15.31
C ASP A 255 8.65 -15.22 16.13
N VAL A 256 8.17 -16.37 16.61
CA VAL A 256 8.95 -17.32 17.40
C VAL A 256 8.89 -18.71 16.79
N GLU A 257 10.05 -19.29 16.50
CA GLU A 257 10.20 -20.64 15.96
C GLU A 257 11.02 -21.50 16.92
N ARG A 258 10.35 -22.40 17.65
CA ARG A 258 10.97 -23.29 18.63
C ARG A 258 11.54 -24.55 17.98
N PHE A 259 12.52 -24.40 17.10
CA PHE A 259 13.17 -25.55 16.45
C PHE A 259 13.85 -26.52 17.42
N ASP A 260 14.12 -26.09 18.66
CA ASP A 260 14.57 -26.93 19.77
C ASP A 260 13.50 -27.90 20.30
N ARG A 261 12.22 -27.63 20.05
CA ARG A 261 11.08 -28.48 20.44
C ARG A 261 10.30 -29.04 19.25
N GLU A 262 10.20 -28.26 18.19
CA GLU A 262 9.43 -28.57 16.98
C GLU A 262 10.39 -28.75 15.79
N THR A 263 11.16 -29.83 15.80
CA THR A 263 12.27 -30.07 14.86
C THR A 263 11.82 -30.16 13.41
N ASP A 264 10.57 -30.56 13.15
CA ASP A 264 10.00 -30.70 11.82
C ASP A 264 9.32 -29.42 11.31
N ARG A 265 9.13 -28.39 12.16
CA ARG A 265 8.42 -27.15 11.82
C ARG A 265 9.00 -26.49 10.55
N PRO A 266 8.19 -26.18 9.53
CA PRO A 266 8.64 -25.39 8.39
C PRO A 266 9.08 -23.99 8.83
N ILE A 267 10.16 -23.46 8.23
CA ILE A 267 10.61 -22.08 8.49
C ILE A 267 9.51 -21.07 8.18
N LEU A 268 9.52 -19.94 8.89
CA LEU A 268 8.50 -18.89 8.78
C LEU A 268 7.08 -19.46 8.87
N HIS A 269 6.91 -20.49 9.71
CA HIS A 269 5.65 -21.19 9.94
C HIS A 269 4.98 -21.75 8.68
N GLY A 270 5.75 -22.01 7.62
CA GLY A 270 5.24 -22.53 6.35
C GLY A 270 4.69 -21.48 5.38
N MET A 271 4.87 -20.18 5.65
CA MET A 271 4.44 -19.09 4.75
C MET A 271 5.11 -19.12 3.37
N LEU A 272 6.21 -19.86 3.24
CA LEU A 272 6.96 -20.06 2.00
C LEU A 272 6.85 -21.49 1.44
N ALA A 273 5.96 -22.34 1.98
CA ALA A 273 5.94 -23.78 1.68
C ALA A 273 5.57 -24.12 0.22
N ASP A 274 4.84 -23.25 -0.46
CA ASP A 274 4.45 -23.36 -1.87
C ASP A 274 5.55 -22.87 -2.84
N ILE A 275 6.67 -22.35 -2.32
CA ILE A 275 7.74 -21.77 -3.12
C ILE A 275 8.89 -22.79 -3.27
N PRO A 276 9.30 -23.13 -4.51
CA PRO A 276 10.41 -24.05 -4.73
C PRO A 276 11.71 -23.56 -4.08
N ALA A 277 12.44 -24.46 -3.43
CA ALA A 277 13.69 -24.12 -2.72
C ALA A 277 14.73 -23.40 -3.60
N GLU A 278 14.79 -23.73 -4.90
CA GLU A 278 15.68 -23.06 -5.86
C GLU A 278 15.38 -21.57 -6.00
N LYS A 279 14.09 -21.18 -5.95
CA LYS A 279 13.68 -19.77 -6.00
C LYS A 279 14.02 -19.00 -4.73
N LEU A 280 14.16 -19.69 -3.61
CA LEU A 280 14.52 -19.09 -2.32
C LEU A 280 16.04 -18.87 -2.17
N LYS A 281 16.86 -19.57 -2.98
CA LYS A 281 18.32 -19.35 -3.01
C LYS A 281 18.73 -18.23 -3.96
N ASN A 282 18.05 -18.09 -5.09
CA ASN A 282 18.37 -17.10 -6.13
C ASN A 282 17.14 -16.22 -6.38
N ILE A 283 16.83 -15.34 -5.43
CA ILE A 283 15.62 -14.52 -5.48
C ILE A 283 15.79 -13.41 -6.52
N SER A 284 15.00 -13.46 -7.60
CA SER A 284 15.00 -12.42 -8.61
C SER A 284 14.45 -11.09 -8.05
N PRO A 285 14.86 -9.91 -8.56
CA PRO A 285 14.31 -8.63 -8.11
C PRO A 285 12.77 -8.55 -8.19
N ALA A 286 12.15 -9.25 -9.14
CA ALA A 286 10.69 -9.30 -9.30
C ALA A 286 9.99 -10.17 -8.24
N ASP A 287 10.67 -11.20 -7.72
CA ASP A 287 10.13 -12.11 -6.71
C ASP A 287 10.34 -11.59 -5.27
N ARG A 288 11.29 -10.66 -5.06
CA ARG A 288 11.60 -10.12 -3.73
C ARG A 288 10.40 -9.51 -3.03
N PHE A 289 9.69 -8.59 -3.67
CA PHE A 289 8.58 -7.88 -3.04
C PHE A 289 7.44 -8.83 -2.59
N PRO A 290 6.93 -9.75 -3.43
CA PRO A 290 5.97 -10.77 -3.00
C PRO A 290 6.43 -11.61 -1.78
N LEU A 291 7.71 -11.97 -1.71
CA LEU A 291 8.27 -12.73 -0.59
C LEU A 291 8.27 -11.91 0.70
N VAL A 292 8.73 -10.65 0.65
CA VAL A 292 8.70 -9.75 1.81
C VAL A 292 7.27 -9.64 2.33
N MET A 293 6.27 -9.47 1.45
CA MET A 293 4.87 -9.31 1.85
C MET A 293 4.33 -10.53 2.62
N ARG A 294 4.76 -11.74 2.26
CA ARG A 294 4.42 -12.95 3.00
C ARG A 294 5.14 -13.01 4.34
N ILE A 295 6.44 -12.71 4.36
CA ILE A 295 7.27 -12.76 5.57
C ILE A 295 6.80 -11.78 6.63
N ILE A 296 6.45 -10.54 6.25
CA ILE A 296 5.98 -9.52 7.21
C ILE A 296 4.49 -9.64 7.53
N ASP A 297 3.78 -10.62 6.94
CA ASP A 297 2.33 -10.73 6.98
C ASP A 297 1.64 -9.40 6.66
N ALA A 298 1.89 -8.90 5.44
CA ALA A 298 1.48 -7.57 5.00
C ALA A 298 -0.02 -7.29 5.20
N MET A 299 -0.88 -8.32 5.13
CA MET A 299 -2.31 -8.18 5.34
C MET A 299 -2.67 -7.81 6.79
N ASN A 300 -1.83 -8.20 7.75
CA ASN A 300 -1.97 -7.89 9.16
C ASN A 300 -1.09 -6.72 9.63
N THR A 301 -0.37 -6.04 8.74
CA THR A 301 0.36 -4.81 9.09
C THR A 301 -0.58 -3.63 9.42
N SER A 302 -0.05 -2.60 10.08
CA SER A 302 -0.80 -1.42 10.50
C SER A 302 -1.43 -0.70 9.31
N THR A 303 -2.48 0.08 9.55
CA THR A 303 -3.12 0.87 8.47
C THR A 303 -2.10 1.77 7.76
N ARG A 304 -1.20 2.40 8.53
CA ARG A 304 -0.14 3.24 7.98
C ARG A 304 0.95 2.42 7.30
N GLY A 305 1.34 1.28 7.86
CA GLY A 305 2.29 0.35 7.23
C GLY A 305 1.81 -0.11 5.85
N ARG A 306 0.56 -0.57 5.75
CA ARG A 306 -0.04 -0.94 4.45
C ARG A 306 -0.14 0.22 3.47
N ALA A 307 -0.44 1.43 3.95
CA ALA A 307 -0.43 2.62 3.11
C ALA A 307 0.99 2.93 2.59
N SER A 308 2.00 2.83 3.45
CA SER A 308 3.41 3.06 3.09
C SER A 308 3.95 2.05 2.08
N LEU A 309 3.43 0.81 2.02
CA LEU A 309 3.78 -0.15 0.96
C LEU A 309 3.63 0.43 -0.44
N LEU A 310 2.57 1.22 -0.64
CA LEU A 310 2.22 1.80 -1.93
C LEU A 310 3.10 3.00 -2.30
N GLU A 311 3.94 3.45 -1.36
CA GLU A 311 4.84 4.58 -1.53
C GLU A 311 6.30 4.16 -1.70
N ILE A 312 6.63 2.89 -1.47
CA ILE A 312 7.98 2.34 -1.68
C ILE A 312 8.31 2.39 -3.18
N GLY A 313 9.46 2.98 -3.50
CA GLY A 313 9.88 3.25 -4.88
C GLY A 313 9.18 4.46 -5.52
N GLN A 314 8.25 5.10 -4.81
CA GLN A 314 7.50 6.27 -5.30
C GLN A 314 7.93 7.54 -4.56
N THR A 315 7.71 7.60 -3.25
CA THR A 315 8.07 8.74 -2.39
C THR A 315 9.01 8.37 -1.25
N ILE A 316 9.12 7.07 -0.95
CA ILE A 316 10.06 6.53 0.04
C ILE A 316 10.86 5.37 -0.57
N THR A 317 12.06 5.13 -0.07
CA THR A 317 12.95 4.09 -0.61
C THR A 317 12.84 2.75 0.13
N THR A 318 12.38 2.76 1.38
CA THR A 318 12.36 1.59 2.25
C THR A 318 11.18 1.62 3.22
N TRP A 319 10.95 0.51 3.90
CA TRP A 319 9.92 0.36 4.92
C TRP A 319 10.14 1.35 6.08
N PRO A 320 9.14 2.19 6.43
CA PRO A 320 9.25 3.11 7.55
C PRO A 320 9.33 2.37 8.89
N GLN A 321 10.28 2.77 9.75
CA GLN A 321 10.44 2.23 11.10
C GLN A 321 10.48 3.37 12.12
N LEU A 322 9.69 3.25 13.19
CA LEU A 322 9.63 4.23 14.26
C LEU A 322 10.47 3.80 15.47
N ALA A 323 11.16 4.73 16.13
CA ALA A 323 11.94 4.46 17.34
C ALA A 323 11.10 3.82 18.47
N SER A 324 9.84 4.23 18.61
CA SER A 324 8.92 3.66 19.62
C SER A 324 8.64 2.19 19.37
N ALA A 325 8.42 1.79 18.11
CA ALA A 325 8.20 0.40 17.71
C ALA A 325 9.47 -0.44 17.92
N VAL A 326 10.62 0.06 17.45
CA VAL A 326 11.92 -0.61 17.63
C VAL A 326 12.27 -0.79 19.12
N THR A 327 12.05 0.24 19.94
CA THR A 327 12.33 0.18 21.39
C THR A 327 11.40 -0.82 22.09
N LEU A 328 10.12 -0.84 21.74
CA LEU A 328 9.18 -1.83 22.25
C LEU A 328 9.61 -3.25 21.83
N GLY A 329 9.94 -3.43 20.55
CA GLY A 329 10.41 -4.69 19.99
C GLY A 329 11.64 -5.23 20.70
N GLY A 330 12.64 -4.38 20.96
CA GLY A 330 13.81 -4.71 21.76
C GLY A 330 13.47 -5.31 23.13
N GLY A 331 12.50 -4.72 23.83
CA GLY A 331 12.00 -5.23 25.11
C GLY A 331 11.22 -6.54 24.99
N VAL A 332 10.33 -6.66 23.99
CA VAL A 332 9.53 -7.87 23.75
C VAL A 332 10.41 -9.07 23.40
N VAL A 333 11.37 -8.89 22.49
CA VAL A 333 12.34 -9.95 22.12
C VAL A 333 13.16 -10.36 23.32
N THR A 334 13.67 -9.41 24.11
CA THR A 334 14.46 -9.72 25.32
C THR A 334 13.65 -10.52 26.34
N ASP A 335 12.41 -10.14 26.61
CA ASP A 335 11.53 -10.87 27.52
C ASP A 335 11.27 -12.31 27.06
N VAL A 336 10.98 -12.49 25.78
CA VAL A 336 10.70 -13.80 25.18
C VAL A 336 11.95 -14.67 25.20
N CYS A 337 13.10 -14.12 24.83
CA CYS A 337 14.38 -14.82 24.92
C CYS A 337 14.65 -15.30 26.35
N ARG A 338 14.50 -14.41 27.35
CA ARG A 338 14.65 -14.76 28.77
C ARG A 338 13.72 -15.91 29.16
N ARG A 339 12.43 -15.84 28.79
CA ARG A 339 11.46 -16.90 29.11
C ARG A 339 11.76 -18.22 28.39
N ILE A 340 12.28 -18.19 27.16
CA ILE A 340 12.74 -19.40 26.46
C ILE A 340 13.92 -20.03 27.21
N LEU A 341 14.94 -19.23 27.57
CA LEU A 341 16.14 -19.71 28.27
C LEU A 341 15.87 -20.26 29.68
N LEU A 342 14.78 -19.81 30.30
CA LEU A 342 14.30 -20.27 31.61
C LEU A 342 13.21 -21.34 31.52
N ASP A 343 12.90 -21.84 30.31
CA ASP A 343 11.83 -22.83 30.05
C ASP A 343 10.42 -22.39 30.52
N GLN A 344 10.16 -21.08 30.52
CA GLN A 344 8.89 -20.43 30.89
C GLN A 344 8.00 -20.10 29.69
N PHE A 345 8.50 -20.33 28.48
CA PHE A 345 7.78 -20.18 27.22
C PHE A 345 8.14 -21.37 26.34
N THR A 346 7.16 -22.01 25.69
CA THR A 346 7.37 -23.31 25.00
C THR A 346 6.84 -23.35 23.56
N ASP A 347 5.94 -22.45 23.19
CA ASP A 347 5.23 -22.49 21.91
C ASP A 347 5.96 -21.73 20.79
N SER A 348 5.79 -22.18 19.55
CA SER A 348 6.05 -21.37 18.35
C SER A 348 4.81 -20.59 17.93
N GLY A 349 5.00 -19.45 17.27
CA GLY A 349 3.90 -18.71 16.66
C GLY A 349 4.21 -17.24 16.37
N ARG A 350 3.20 -16.56 15.80
CA ARG A 350 3.18 -15.11 15.64
C ARG A 350 2.27 -14.47 16.67
N TYR A 351 2.80 -13.44 17.31
CA TYR A 351 2.14 -12.68 18.35
C TYR A 351 2.19 -11.19 18.01
N TYR A 352 1.23 -10.41 18.49
CA TYR A 352 1.19 -8.97 18.27
C TYR A 352 1.09 -8.23 19.59
N VAL A 353 2.10 -7.42 19.90
CA VAL A 353 2.05 -6.43 20.98
C VAL A 353 1.61 -5.10 20.40
N ASP A 354 0.39 -5.09 19.88
CA ASP A 354 -0.15 -3.96 19.12
C ASP A 354 -0.61 -2.84 20.07
N LEU A 355 0.26 -1.86 20.30
CA LEU A 355 -0.03 -0.73 21.16
C LEU A 355 -1.24 0.09 20.71
N GLU A 356 -1.50 0.20 19.39
CA GLU A 356 -2.67 0.95 18.90
C GLU A 356 -3.97 0.23 19.25
N THR A 357 -3.96 -1.12 19.23
CA THR A 357 -5.11 -1.92 19.67
C THR A 357 -5.25 -1.95 21.19
N LEU A 358 -4.14 -2.09 21.93
CA LEU A 358 -4.12 -2.16 23.39
C LEU A 358 -4.43 -0.82 24.06
N ILE A 359 -4.02 0.29 23.45
CA ILE A 359 -4.19 1.66 23.95
C ILE A 359 -4.93 2.46 22.87
N ASN A 360 -6.20 2.12 22.64
CA ASN A 360 -7.06 2.82 21.69
C ASN A 360 -7.96 3.87 22.34
N ASN A 361 -8.44 4.80 21.52
CA ASN A 361 -9.61 5.58 21.87
C ASN A 361 -10.82 4.63 21.95
N LYS A 362 -11.73 4.92 22.89
CA LYS A 362 -13.02 4.23 22.94
C LYS A 362 -13.68 4.30 21.55
N PRO A 363 -14.28 3.19 21.08
CA PRO A 363 -14.87 3.15 19.75
C PRO A 363 -15.84 4.32 19.60
N ASP A 364 -15.64 5.09 18.53
CA ASP A 364 -16.55 6.18 18.20
C ASP A 364 -17.92 5.56 17.91
N THR A 365 -18.93 5.94 18.70
CA THR A 365 -20.31 5.49 18.52
C THR A 365 -20.98 6.18 17.34
N SER A 366 -20.26 7.02 16.59
CA SER A 366 -20.73 7.58 15.34
C SER A 366 -21.12 6.44 14.40
N THR A 367 -22.42 6.38 14.09
CA THR A 367 -22.96 5.43 13.12
C THR A 367 -22.25 5.68 11.80
N VAL A 368 -21.50 4.68 11.32
CA VAL A 368 -20.94 4.69 9.97
C VAL A 368 -22.12 4.94 9.04
N ALA A 369 -22.11 6.06 8.30
CA ALA A 369 -23.15 6.37 7.34
C ALA A 369 -23.24 5.18 6.37
N VAL A 370 -24.34 4.43 6.44
CA VAL A 370 -24.63 3.38 5.48
C VAL A 370 -25.00 4.11 4.21
N TYR A 371 -24.10 4.10 3.23
CA TYR A 371 -24.39 4.67 1.93
C TYR A 371 -25.56 3.90 1.34
N SER A 372 -26.68 4.59 1.14
CA SER A 372 -27.90 4.02 0.57
C SER A 372 -28.24 4.78 -0.70
N ASN A 373 -28.77 4.05 -1.68
CA ASN A 373 -29.22 4.65 -2.92
C ASN A 373 -30.38 5.62 -2.61
N PRO A 374 -30.26 6.92 -2.91
CA PRO A 374 -31.30 7.90 -2.58
C PRO A 374 -32.51 7.82 -3.51
N ASN A 375 -32.39 7.10 -4.62
CA ASN A 375 -33.42 7.02 -5.66
C ASN A 375 -34.29 5.78 -5.49
N THR A 376 -35.52 5.86 -6.02
CA THR A 376 -36.44 4.72 -6.04
C THR A 376 -36.21 3.87 -7.31
N PRO A 377 -36.40 2.54 -7.25
CA PRO A 377 -36.34 1.69 -8.44
C PRO A 377 -37.31 2.14 -9.53
N PHE A 378 -36.97 1.86 -10.80
CA PHE A 378 -37.84 2.16 -11.94
C PHE A 378 -39.24 1.57 -11.78
N ASP A 379 -40.26 2.40 -11.95
CA ASP A 379 -41.68 2.04 -11.84
C ASP A 379 -42.32 2.02 -13.24
N LEU A 380 -42.69 0.82 -13.70
CA LEU A 380 -43.30 0.62 -15.02
C LEU A 380 -44.70 1.23 -15.11
N ASP A 381 -45.50 1.23 -14.04
CA ASP A 381 -46.85 1.78 -14.09
C ASP A 381 -46.82 3.31 -14.16
N ARG A 382 -45.86 3.95 -13.46
CA ARG A 382 -45.56 5.37 -13.64
C ARG A 382 -45.12 5.67 -15.07
N ALA A 383 -44.21 4.87 -15.64
CA ALA A 383 -43.75 5.04 -17.01
C ALA A 383 -44.91 4.93 -18.02
N ARG A 384 -45.84 3.98 -17.81
CA ARG A 384 -47.06 3.85 -18.62
C ARG A 384 -47.95 5.08 -18.53
N ALA A 385 -48.19 5.60 -17.32
CA ALA A 385 -48.99 6.81 -17.12
C ALA A 385 -48.37 8.03 -17.83
N ILE A 386 -47.04 8.15 -17.80
CA ILE A 386 -46.32 9.21 -18.53
C ILE A 386 -46.53 9.05 -20.05
N ILE A 387 -46.33 7.84 -20.59
CA ILE A 387 -46.51 7.58 -22.03
C ILE A 387 -47.95 7.87 -22.46
N ASP A 388 -48.93 7.42 -21.69
CA ASP A 388 -50.35 7.58 -22.03
C ASP A 388 -50.83 9.04 -21.93
N SER A 389 -50.08 9.90 -21.22
CA SER A 389 -50.32 11.35 -21.20
C SER A 389 -49.82 12.10 -22.44
N LEU A 390 -48.98 11.46 -23.26
CA LEU A 390 -48.45 12.07 -24.48
C LEU A 390 -49.54 12.18 -25.54
N PRO A 391 -49.44 13.15 -26.47
CA PRO A 391 -50.30 13.20 -27.64
C PRO A 391 -50.24 11.86 -28.39
N GLN A 392 -51.42 11.25 -28.58
CA GLN A 392 -51.53 10.00 -29.32
C GLN A 392 -51.11 10.25 -30.77
N THR A 393 -50.06 9.53 -31.19
CA THR A 393 -49.54 9.55 -32.55
C THR A 393 -49.81 8.19 -33.17
N GLN A 394 -50.36 8.17 -34.38
CA GLN A 394 -50.55 6.93 -35.11
C GLN A 394 -49.23 6.60 -35.83
N PRO A 395 -48.50 5.54 -35.43
CA PRO A 395 -47.21 5.23 -36.05
C PRO A 395 -47.40 4.73 -37.48
N ASP A 396 -46.55 5.22 -38.40
CA ASP A 396 -46.58 4.81 -39.81
C ASP A 396 -46.14 3.35 -40.00
N ALA A 397 -45.26 2.86 -39.12
CA ALA A 397 -44.87 1.46 -39.04
C ALA A 397 -44.68 1.04 -37.57
N VAL A 398 -45.12 -0.17 -37.25
CA VAL A 398 -44.95 -0.77 -35.91
C VAL A 398 -44.00 -1.96 -36.05
N PRO A 399 -42.76 -1.88 -35.54
CA PRO A 399 -41.86 -3.02 -35.48
C PRO A 399 -42.46 -4.13 -34.62
N ASN A 400 -42.21 -5.37 -34.99
CA ASN A 400 -42.65 -6.52 -34.20
C ASN A 400 -41.79 -6.68 -32.93
N ALA A 401 -42.24 -7.52 -32.00
CA ALA A 401 -41.58 -7.69 -30.72
C ALA A 401 -40.12 -8.20 -30.83
N ASP A 402 -39.79 -9.00 -31.84
CA ASP A 402 -38.42 -9.47 -32.09
C ASP A 402 -37.53 -8.33 -32.60
N GLU A 403 -38.02 -7.52 -33.55
CA GLU A 403 -37.32 -6.34 -34.06
C GLU A 403 -37.02 -5.34 -32.92
N ILE A 404 -37.99 -5.10 -32.02
CA ILE A 404 -37.78 -4.27 -30.83
C ILE A 404 -36.72 -4.86 -29.90
N ARG A 405 -36.74 -6.18 -29.67
CA ARG A 405 -35.69 -6.85 -28.87
C ARG A 405 -34.32 -6.68 -29.51
N GLN A 406 -34.20 -6.79 -30.83
CA GLN A 406 -32.93 -6.58 -31.54
C GLN A 406 -32.45 -5.13 -31.41
N ILE A 407 -33.35 -4.15 -31.58
CA ILE A 407 -33.05 -2.72 -31.42
C ILE A 407 -32.53 -2.42 -30.02
N VAL A 408 -33.25 -2.86 -28.99
CA VAL A 408 -32.86 -2.58 -27.61
C VAL A 408 -31.63 -3.39 -27.20
N ASN A 409 -31.47 -4.63 -27.66
CA ASN A 409 -30.24 -5.40 -27.42
C ASN A 409 -29.02 -4.64 -27.94
N ALA A 410 -29.09 -4.08 -29.16
CA ALA A 410 -28.03 -3.22 -29.68
C ALA A 410 -27.83 -1.95 -28.84
N ALA A 411 -28.92 -1.32 -28.39
CA ALA A 411 -28.89 -0.15 -27.51
C ALA A 411 -28.15 -0.41 -26.18
N THR A 412 -28.42 -1.55 -25.55
CA THR A 412 -27.77 -1.93 -24.28
C THR A 412 -26.27 -2.18 -24.40
N GLN A 413 -25.73 -2.34 -25.60
CA GLN A 413 -24.28 -2.40 -25.83
C GLN A 413 -23.61 -1.02 -25.77
N ALA A 414 -24.32 0.06 -25.47
CA ALA A 414 -23.68 1.36 -25.24
C ALA A 414 -22.75 1.34 -24.01
N TYR A 415 -21.85 2.31 -23.94
CA TYR A 415 -21.02 2.51 -22.76
C TYR A 415 -21.80 3.28 -21.67
N SER A 416 -21.40 3.09 -20.42
CA SER A 416 -21.82 3.92 -19.30
C SER A 416 -20.70 3.97 -18.25
N ASN A 417 -20.61 5.07 -17.50
CA ASN A 417 -19.69 5.13 -16.36
C ASN A 417 -20.02 4.00 -15.36
N GLY A 418 -19.00 3.40 -14.74
CA GLY A 418 -19.18 2.26 -13.83
C GLY A 418 -19.84 1.02 -14.45
N ASN A 419 -20.14 1.03 -15.76
CA ASN A 419 -21.07 0.10 -16.40
C ASN A 419 -22.46 0.06 -15.72
N ASP A 420 -22.92 1.22 -15.22
CA ASP A 420 -24.20 1.39 -14.51
C ASP A 420 -25.46 1.07 -15.34
N GLN A 421 -25.41 1.27 -16.67
CA GLN A 421 -26.51 1.02 -17.62
C GLN A 421 -27.83 1.74 -17.23
N PRO A 422 -27.85 3.08 -17.14
CA PRO A 422 -28.93 3.86 -16.54
C PRO A 422 -30.14 4.08 -17.49
N TRP A 423 -30.46 3.09 -18.32
CA TRP A 423 -31.54 3.16 -19.32
C TRP A 423 -32.63 2.12 -19.06
N LYS A 424 -33.88 2.53 -19.29
CA LYS A 424 -35.04 1.64 -19.41
C LYS A 424 -35.77 1.93 -20.69
N TRP A 425 -36.16 0.88 -21.40
CA TRP A 425 -36.85 0.94 -22.68
C TRP A 425 -38.27 0.43 -22.50
N VAL A 426 -39.25 1.22 -22.94
CA VAL A 426 -40.66 0.82 -22.89
C VAL A 426 -41.22 0.92 -24.30
N PHE A 427 -41.74 -0.20 -24.83
CA PHE A 427 -42.46 -0.22 -26.10
C PHE A 427 -43.96 -0.23 -25.83
N ARG A 428 -44.66 0.83 -26.23
CA ARG A 428 -46.09 1.04 -25.99
C ARG A 428 -46.66 1.98 -27.07
N ASN A 429 -47.93 1.81 -27.43
CA ASN A 429 -48.61 2.60 -28.46
C ASN A 429 -47.87 2.59 -29.83
N GLY A 430 -47.09 1.54 -30.10
CA GLY A 430 -46.28 1.37 -31.32
C GLY A 430 -45.03 2.26 -31.39
N LEU A 431 -44.67 2.94 -30.30
CA LEU A 431 -43.46 3.74 -30.16
C LEU A 431 -42.49 3.08 -29.16
N LEU A 432 -41.20 3.37 -29.32
CA LEU A 432 -40.16 2.95 -28.38
C LEU A 432 -39.70 4.16 -27.54
N HIS A 433 -39.83 4.05 -26.22
CA HIS A 433 -39.56 5.13 -25.27
C HIS A 433 -38.30 4.83 -24.45
N LEU A 434 -37.39 5.80 -24.35
CA LEU A 434 -36.18 5.75 -23.52
C LEU A 434 -36.38 6.53 -22.23
N PHE A 435 -36.26 5.86 -21.10
CA PHE A 435 -36.31 6.43 -19.76
C PHE A 435 -34.94 6.44 -19.08
N HIS A 436 -34.71 7.47 -18.25
CA HIS A 436 -33.56 7.58 -17.37
C HIS A 436 -33.82 6.83 -16.05
N ASP A 437 -33.06 5.75 -15.80
CA ASP A 437 -33.08 5.04 -14.52
C ASP A 437 -32.17 5.71 -13.49
N THR A 438 -32.74 6.63 -12.70
CA THR A 438 -31.99 7.34 -11.65
C THR A 438 -31.52 6.42 -10.54
N PHE A 439 -32.17 5.27 -10.32
CA PHE A 439 -31.70 4.25 -9.38
C PHE A 439 -30.28 3.78 -9.73
N ARG A 440 -29.94 3.73 -11.01
CA ARG A 440 -28.62 3.27 -11.47
C ARG A 440 -27.59 4.38 -11.61
N SER A 441 -27.99 5.66 -11.59
CA SER A 441 -27.08 6.80 -11.82
C SER A 441 -26.91 7.72 -10.62
N HIS A 442 -26.46 7.20 -9.49
CA HIS A 442 -26.28 7.98 -8.25
C HIS A 442 -24.81 8.09 -7.79
N SER A 443 -23.84 7.85 -8.69
CA SER A 443 -22.41 7.98 -8.35
C SER A 443 -21.97 9.41 -8.11
N PHE A 444 -20.91 9.52 -7.33
CA PHE A 444 -19.99 10.64 -7.24
C PHE A 444 -19.61 11.23 -8.61
N SER A 445 -19.42 10.39 -9.62
CA SER A 445 -19.14 10.80 -11.01
C SER A 445 -20.34 11.36 -11.78
N ASN A 446 -21.59 11.16 -11.32
CA ASN A 446 -22.81 11.60 -12.01
C ASN A 446 -23.28 12.99 -11.51
N ILE A 447 -22.36 13.95 -11.42
CA ILE A 447 -22.72 15.34 -11.11
C ILE A 447 -23.59 15.91 -12.25
N ASN A 448 -24.66 16.64 -11.91
CA ASN A 448 -25.60 17.23 -12.87
C ASN A 448 -26.17 16.23 -13.92
N ASN A 449 -26.29 14.95 -13.57
CA ASN A 449 -26.69 13.85 -14.48
C ASN A 449 -25.78 13.68 -15.72
N MET A 450 -24.57 14.23 -15.71
CA MET A 450 -23.71 14.25 -16.90
C MET A 450 -23.31 12.84 -17.36
N ALA A 451 -22.95 11.96 -16.43
CA ALA A 451 -22.52 10.59 -16.75
C ALA A 451 -23.70 9.76 -17.28
N ALA A 452 -24.89 9.95 -16.70
CA ALA A 452 -26.12 9.31 -17.14
C ALA A 452 -26.52 9.78 -18.55
N HIS A 453 -26.52 11.08 -18.82
CA HIS A 453 -26.90 11.62 -20.13
C HIS A 453 -25.92 11.21 -21.24
N LEU A 454 -24.61 11.14 -20.96
CA LEU A 454 -23.64 10.57 -21.90
C LEU A 454 -24.00 9.12 -22.25
N ALA A 455 -24.35 8.30 -21.26
CA ALA A 455 -24.75 6.91 -21.44
C ALA A 455 -26.08 6.78 -22.22
N LEU A 456 -27.07 7.60 -21.89
CA LEU A 456 -28.39 7.62 -22.54
C LEU A 456 -28.29 8.05 -24.01
N GLY A 457 -27.49 9.07 -24.32
CA GLY A 457 -27.22 9.50 -25.69
C GLY A 457 -26.53 8.41 -26.52
N ALA A 458 -25.60 7.68 -25.92
CA ALA A 458 -24.93 6.56 -26.55
C ALA A 458 -25.90 5.38 -26.84
N ALA A 459 -26.73 5.00 -25.86
CA ALA A 459 -27.74 3.96 -26.03
C ALA A 459 -28.79 4.34 -27.09
N TYR A 460 -29.23 5.59 -27.07
CA TYR A 460 -30.12 6.16 -28.07
C TYR A 460 -29.57 6.02 -29.49
N GLU A 461 -28.31 6.43 -29.72
CA GLU A 461 -27.69 6.36 -31.05
C GLU A 461 -27.61 4.91 -31.57
N ARG A 462 -27.25 3.95 -30.70
CA ARG A 462 -27.21 2.53 -31.08
C ARG A 462 -28.59 1.99 -31.44
N ALA A 463 -29.64 2.40 -30.72
CA ALA A 463 -31.01 2.02 -31.04
C ALA A 463 -31.40 2.50 -32.45
N LEU A 464 -31.09 3.75 -32.78
CA LEU A 464 -31.38 4.32 -34.10
C LEU A 464 -30.61 3.64 -35.23
N LEU A 465 -29.32 3.37 -35.02
CA LEU A 465 -28.49 2.66 -35.99
C LEU A 465 -29.04 1.25 -36.26
N LYS A 466 -29.47 0.53 -35.21
CA LYS A 466 -30.07 -0.80 -35.37
C LYS A 466 -31.45 -0.75 -36.03
N ALA A 467 -32.27 0.26 -35.72
CA ALA A 467 -33.55 0.46 -36.40
C ALA A 467 -33.36 0.71 -37.90
N SER A 468 -32.38 1.55 -38.26
CA SER A 468 -32.00 1.79 -39.65
C SER A 468 -31.52 0.51 -40.35
N GLN A 469 -30.73 -0.33 -39.68
CA GLN A 469 -30.32 -1.64 -40.21
C GLN A 469 -31.49 -2.56 -40.54
N LEU A 470 -32.57 -2.49 -39.75
CA LEU A 470 -33.79 -3.26 -39.92
C LEU A 470 -34.76 -2.62 -40.94
N GLY A 471 -34.37 -1.53 -41.61
CA GLY A 471 -35.18 -0.88 -42.64
C GLY A 471 -36.17 0.16 -42.10
N TYR A 472 -35.93 0.72 -40.91
CA TYR A 472 -36.75 1.79 -40.34
C TYR A 472 -36.02 3.14 -40.39
N GLN A 473 -36.71 4.16 -40.90
CA GLN A 473 -36.43 5.55 -40.55
C GLN A 473 -37.12 5.88 -39.23
N THR A 474 -36.59 6.86 -38.49
CA THR A 474 -37.11 7.22 -37.16
C THR A 474 -37.44 8.70 -37.06
N ILE A 475 -38.62 9.01 -36.53
CA ILE A 475 -38.96 10.34 -36.03
C ILE A 475 -38.80 10.31 -34.51
N VAL A 476 -38.02 11.25 -33.97
CA VAL A 476 -37.72 11.29 -32.54
C VAL A 476 -38.21 12.59 -31.92
N GLN A 477 -38.98 12.45 -30.84
CA GLN A 477 -39.28 13.54 -29.93
C GLN A 477 -38.40 13.40 -28.68
N LYS A 478 -37.44 14.32 -28.50
CA LYS A 478 -36.59 14.40 -27.30
C LYS A 478 -37.31 15.20 -26.21
N SER A 479 -37.14 14.77 -24.95
CA SER A 479 -37.79 15.36 -23.76
C SER A 479 -39.26 15.71 -24.00
N PRO A 480 -40.10 14.72 -24.37
CA PRO A 480 -41.48 14.96 -24.82
C PRO A 480 -42.40 15.49 -23.71
N VAL A 481 -41.96 15.46 -22.44
CA VAL A 481 -42.70 15.95 -21.29
C VAL A 481 -41.93 17.13 -20.68
N THR A 482 -42.55 18.31 -20.65
CA THR A 482 -41.88 19.54 -20.19
C THR A 482 -41.59 19.54 -18.68
N ASP A 483 -42.41 18.85 -17.88
CA ASP A 483 -42.36 18.86 -16.41
C ASP A 483 -41.72 17.59 -15.79
N SER A 484 -41.22 16.66 -16.61
CA SER A 484 -40.50 15.46 -16.13
C SER A 484 -39.30 15.14 -17.01
N ASN A 485 -38.15 14.93 -16.37
CA ASN A 485 -36.91 14.52 -17.03
C ASN A 485 -36.74 12.99 -17.07
N GLU A 486 -37.74 12.21 -16.65
CA GLU A 486 -37.66 10.74 -16.63
C GLU A 486 -37.72 10.15 -18.05
N LEU A 487 -38.59 10.70 -18.90
CA LEU A 487 -38.73 10.28 -20.29
C LEU A 487 -37.81 11.11 -21.19
N VAL A 488 -36.74 10.48 -21.67
CA VAL A 488 -35.66 11.12 -22.41
C VAL A 488 -36.00 11.26 -23.89
N ALA A 489 -36.57 10.22 -24.50
CA ALA A 489 -36.94 10.23 -25.92
C ALA A 489 -38.08 9.27 -26.23
N SER A 490 -38.91 9.65 -27.21
CA SER A 490 -39.91 8.78 -27.85
C SER A 490 -39.56 8.62 -29.32
N ILE A 491 -39.47 7.37 -29.78
CA ILE A 491 -39.02 6.99 -31.12
C ILE A 491 -40.21 6.38 -31.87
N GLN A 492 -40.62 7.06 -32.95
CA GLN A 492 -41.57 6.56 -33.93
C GLN A 492 -40.82 5.97 -35.12
N PHE A 493 -41.35 4.89 -35.69
CA PHE A 493 -40.75 4.19 -36.82
C PHE A 493 -41.55 4.42 -38.11
N ILE A 494 -40.82 4.59 -39.21
CA ILE A 494 -41.35 4.70 -40.57
C ILE A 494 -40.66 3.63 -41.41
N LYS A 495 -41.43 2.83 -42.14
CA LYS A 495 -40.87 1.78 -43.00
C LYS A 495 -40.21 2.41 -44.21
N ASP A 496 -38.91 2.23 -44.35
CA ASP A 496 -38.17 2.73 -45.50
C ASP A 496 -38.25 1.70 -46.64
N THR A 497 -39.04 2.02 -47.67
CA THR A 497 -39.20 1.16 -48.86
C THR A 497 -38.04 1.29 -49.86
N GLN A 498 -37.09 2.22 -49.64
CA GLN A 498 -35.91 2.40 -50.49
C GLN A 498 -34.58 2.03 -49.80
N ALA A 499 -34.58 1.78 -48.48
CA ALA A 499 -33.37 1.43 -47.70
C ALA A 499 -32.69 0.10 -48.08
N GLY A 500 -33.34 -0.78 -48.86
CA GLY A 500 -32.83 -2.11 -49.19
C GLY A 500 -31.47 -2.16 -49.90
N ASN A 501 -30.91 -1.02 -50.35
CA ASN A 501 -29.65 -0.95 -51.11
C ASN A 501 -28.60 0.07 -50.60
N GLN A 502 -28.82 0.75 -49.47
CA GLN A 502 -27.78 1.57 -48.82
C GLN A 502 -27.55 1.08 -47.39
N THR A 503 -26.75 0.03 -47.23
CA THR A 503 -26.29 -0.42 -45.92
C THR A 503 -25.44 0.68 -45.27
N ASN A 504 -25.95 1.24 -44.18
CA ASN A 504 -25.18 2.12 -43.31
C ASN A 504 -24.07 1.27 -42.68
N ARG A 505 -22.83 1.37 -43.18
CA ARG A 505 -21.68 0.59 -42.68
C ARG A 505 -21.50 0.69 -41.16
N LEU A 506 -21.93 1.78 -40.51
CA LEU A 506 -21.92 1.94 -39.05
C LEU A 506 -22.83 0.95 -38.31
N ALA A 507 -23.88 0.44 -38.96
CA ALA A 507 -24.84 -0.47 -38.35
C ALA A 507 -24.40 -1.95 -38.39
N GLU A 508 -23.49 -2.33 -39.30
CA GLU A 508 -23.04 -3.72 -39.46
C GLU A 508 -22.02 -4.18 -38.39
N SER A 509 -21.32 -3.25 -37.72
CA SER A 509 -20.26 -3.57 -36.75
C SER A 509 -20.66 -3.47 -35.28
N ALA A 510 -21.95 -3.22 -34.99
CA ALA A 510 -22.44 -2.85 -33.65
C ALA A 510 -22.90 -4.04 -32.78
N GLU A 511 -22.20 -5.18 -32.84
CA GLU A 511 -22.69 -6.43 -32.20
C GLU A 511 -22.15 -6.72 -30.80
N SER A 512 -21.00 -6.16 -30.38
CA SER A 512 -20.47 -6.37 -29.01
C SER A 512 -19.70 -5.18 -28.47
N PHE A 513 -19.95 -4.79 -27.21
CA PHE A 513 -19.16 -3.78 -26.50
C PHE A 513 -17.94 -4.38 -25.82
N ALA A 514 -16.75 -3.79 -26.04
CA ALA A 514 -15.56 -4.23 -25.35
C ALA A 514 -14.56 -3.08 -25.12
N ILE A 515 -13.88 -3.08 -23.97
CA ILE A 515 -12.89 -2.05 -23.62
C ILE A 515 -11.48 -2.61 -23.79
N HIS A 516 -10.60 -1.82 -24.39
CA HIS A 516 -9.19 -2.15 -24.51
C HIS A 516 -8.37 -1.27 -23.55
N ARG A 517 -8.00 -1.82 -22.38
CA ARG A 517 -7.14 -1.13 -21.39
C ARG A 517 -5.68 -1.61 -21.36
N ASN A 518 -5.34 -2.56 -22.22
CA ASN A 518 -4.05 -3.26 -22.22
C ASN A 518 -2.94 -2.43 -22.89
N SER A 519 -1.71 -2.96 -22.86
CA SER A 519 -0.55 -2.40 -23.56
C SER A 519 -0.87 -2.09 -25.02
N SER A 520 -0.36 -0.95 -25.48
CA SER A 520 -0.52 -0.46 -26.84
C SER A 520 0.81 -0.45 -27.57
N LEU A 521 0.80 -0.84 -28.84
CA LEU A 521 1.90 -0.50 -29.75
C LEU A 521 1.82 0.97 -30.10
N SER A 522 2.99 1.64 -30.14
CA SER A 522 3.08 2.99 -30.69
C SER A 522 2.64 2.94 -32.15
N TYR A 523 1.51 3.55 -32.44
CA TYR A 523 0.86 3.53 -33.74
C TYR A 523 0.45 4.94 -34.12
N ALA A 524 1.03 5.45 -35.21
CA ALA A 524 0.71 6.76 -35.73
C ALA A 524 -0.53 6.67 -36.63
N LEU A 525 -1.63 7.29 -36.21
CA LEU A 525 -2.84 7.41 -37.04
C LEU A 525 -2.49 8.18 -38.33
N GLN A 526 -2.84 7.63 -39.49
CA GLN A 526 -2.70 8.27 -40.80
C GLN A 526 -4.09 8.58 -41.37
N GLU A 527 -4.63 7.71 -42.22
CA GLU A 527 -5.94 7.87 -42.87
C GLU A 527 -7.10 7.82 -41.85
N GLU A 528 -6.87 7.15 -40.72
CA GLU A 528 -7.82 7.00 -39.62
C GLU A 528 -8.25 8.36 -39.06
N ARG A 529 -7.35 9.36 -39.01
CA ARG A 529 -7.64 10.69 -38.45
C ARG A 529 -8.86 11.34 -39.12
N ASN A 530 -8.96 11.20 -40.44
CA ASN A 530 -10.06 11.79 -41.21
C ASN A 530 -11.38 11.07 -40.92
N ALA A 531 -11.36 9.74 -40.78
CA ALA A 531 -12.54 8.97 -40.40
C ALA A 531 -13.02 9.33 -38.98
N LEU A 532 -12.10 9.49 -38.02
CA LEU A 532 -12.43 9.89 -36.65
C LEU A 532 -13.05 11.29 -36.58
N ARG A 533 -12.56 12.24 -37.38
CA ARG A 533 -13.16 13.58 -37.48
C ARG A 533 -14.57 13.53 -38.07
N LYS A 534 -14.73 12.82 -39.20
CA LYS A 534 -16.03 12.64 -39.87
C LYS A 534 -17.07 11.95 -39.00
N ALA A 535 -16.66 11.09 -38.08
CA ALA A 535 -17.56 10.38 -37.17
C ALA A 535 -18.44 11.32 -36.33
N VAL A 536 -17.92 12.50 -35.97
CA VAL A 536 -18.64 13.49 -35.16
C VAL A 536 -19.22 14.64 -35.97
N GLU A 537 -18.75 14.89 -37.19
CA GLU A 537 -19.21 16.00 -38.07
C GLU A 537 -20.73 15.99 -38.31
N GLY A 538 -21.35 14.80 -38.33
CA GLY A 538 -22.80 14.63 -38.49
C GLY A 538 -23.62 14.94 -37.23
N VAL A 539 -23.01 15.31 -36.11
CA VAL A 539 -23.69 15.64 -34.86
C VAL A 539 -23.67 17.15 -34.66
N SER A 540 -24.85 17.76 -34.65
CA SER A 540 -25.00 19.21 -34.55
C SER A 540 -24.24 19.80 -33.35
N GLY A 541 -23.33 20.72 -33.63
CA GLY A 541 -22.51 21.42 -32.63
C GLY A 541 -21.29 20.65 -32.12
N ALA A 542 -21.17 19.35 -32.39
CA ALA A 542 -20.05 18.55 -31.93
C ALA A 542 -18.79 18.81 -32.75
N ASP A 543 -17.64 18.91 -32.08
CA ASP A 543 -16.32 18.95 -32.70
C ASP A 543 -15.41 17.92 -32.00
N VAL A 544 -14.35 17.48 -32.69
CA VAL A 544 -13.36 16.57 -32.10
C VAL A 544 -11.93 17.08 -32.30
N GLN A 545 -11.23 17.23 -31.18
CA GLN A 545 -9.80 17.44 -31.17
C GLN A 545 -9.07 16.11 -31.02
N LEU A 546 -8.08 15.85 -31.88
CA LEU A 546 -7.24 14.66 -31.80
C LEU A 546 -5.86 15.08 -31.28
N ILE A 547 -5.52 14.67 -30.07
CA ILE A 547 -4.20 14.92 -29.46
C ILE A 547 -3.29 13.74 -29.78
N THR A 548 -2.18 14.00 -30.45
CA THR A 548 -1.18 12.98 -30.82
C THR A 548 0.24 13.32 -30.41
N GLU A 549 0.49 14.56 -29.97
CA GLU A 549 1.81 15.00 -29.54
C GLU A 549 2.20 14.36 -28.21
N LYS A 550 3.39 13.76 -28.13
CA LYS A 550 3.82 12.96 -26.96
C LYS A 550 3.83 13.77 -25.66
N GLU A 551 4.26 15.03 -25.71
CA GLU A 551 4.29 15.88 -24.52
C GLU A 551 2.87 16.21 -24.01
N GLN A 552 1.95 16.46 -24.93
CA GLN A 552 0.54 16.70 -24.61
C GLN A 552 -0.13 15.42 -24.07
N LEU A 553 0.14 14.26 -24.67
CA LEU A 553 -0.34 12.96 -24.19
C LEU A 553 0.18 12.64 -22.79
N ALA A 554 1.46 12.89 -22.52
CA ALA A 554 2.04 12.74 -21.19
C ALA A 554 1.39 13.69 -20.17
N GLY A 555 1.12 14.94 -20.57
CA GLY A 555 0.38 15.90 -19.76
C GLY A 555 -1.05 15.44 -19.44
N LEU A 556 -1.78 14.95 -20.44
CA LEU A 556 -3.11 14.37 -20.23
C LEU A 556 -3.06 13.15 -19.31
N GLY A 557 -2.04 12.30 -19.44
CA GLY A 557 -1.83 11.16 -18.56
C GLY A 557 -1.68 11.59 -17.10
N ARG A 558 -0.89 12.63 -16.81
CA ARG A 558 -0.76 13.19 -15.45
C ARG A 558 -2.10 13.72 -14.92
N VAL A 559 -2.84 14.48 -15.72
CA VAL A 559 -4.15 15.03 -15.32
C VAL A 559 -5.13 13.91 -15.01
N VAL A 560 -5.30 12.95 -15.92
CA VAL A 560 -6.24 11.83 -15.76
C VAL A 560 -5.89 10.99 -14.54
N ALA A 561 -4.61 10.62 -14.37
CA ALA A 561 -4.20 9.81 -13.23
C ALA A 561 -4.37 10.56 -11.89
N ALA A 562 -4.10 11.86 -11.85
CA ALA A 562 -4.31 12.66 -10.65
C ALA A 562 -5.80 12.77 -10.29
N CYS A 563 -6.68 12.92 -11.29
CA CYS A 563 -8.12 12.91 -11.14
C CYS A 563 -8.64 11.54 -10.65
N ASP A 564 -8.22 10.44 -11.26
CA ASP A 564 -8.56 9.08 -10.82
C ASP A 564 -8.13 8.85 -9.37
N ARG A 565 -6.91 9.27 -8.99
CA ARG A 565 -6.43 9.19 -7.61
C ARG A 565 -7.30 10.00 -6.64
N ILE A 566 -7.77 11.19 -7.03
CA ILE A 566 -8.71 11.96 -6.19
C ILE A 566 -10.01 11.17 -6.01
N THR A 567 -10.58 10.62 -7.09
CA THR A 567 -11.78 9.77 -6.99
C THR A 567 -11.57 8.55 -6.10
N MET A 568 -10.45 7.85 -6.23
CA MET A 568 -10.12 6.66 -5.44
C MET A 568 -9.86 6.96 -3.96
N LEU A 569 -9.48 8.18 -3.58
CA LEU A 569 -9.15 8.53 -2.19
C LEU A 569 -10.23 9.37 -1.50
N HIS A 570 -11.11 10.03 -2.26
CA HIS A 570 -12.24 10.78 -1.74
C HIS A 570 -13.30 9.84 -1.15
N THR A 571 -13.91 10.16 0.00
CA THR A 571 -14.84 9.27 0.72
C THR A 571 -15.98 8.68 -0.14
N GLU A 572 -16.75 9.51 -0.86
CA GLU A 572 -17.86 9.05 -1.71
C GLU A 572 -17.36 8.35 -2.98
N GLY A 573 -16.47 9.01 -3.74
CA GLY A 573 -15.81 8.43 -4.91
C GLY A 573 -15.13 7.09 -4.64
N HIS A 574 -14.50 6.90 -3.47
CA HIS A 574 -13.90 5.65 -3.05
C HIS A 574 -14.95 4.55 -2.91
N ASN A 575 -16.07 4.84 -2.25
CA ASN A 575 -17.16 3.89 -2.12
C ASN A 575 -17.71 3.47 -3.49
N ASP A 576 -17.99 4.43 -4.37
CA ASP A 576 -18.48 4.12 -5.71
C ASP A 576 -17.45 3.30 -6.50
N TYR A 577 -16.19 3.74 -6.55
CA TYR A 577 -15.15 3.07 -7.31
C TYR A 577 -14.94 1.62 -6.85
N PHE A 578 -14.77 1.40 -5.55
CA PHE A 578 -14.37 0.09 -5.03
C PHE A 578 -15.53 -0.87 -4.71
N ASN A 579 -16.70 -0.35 -4.37
CA ASN A 579 -17.86 -1.15 -3.99
C ASN A 579 -18.94 -1.22 -5.08
N ARG A 580 -19.12 -0.17 -5.89
CA ARG A 580 -20.15 -0.12 -6.93
C ARG A 580 -19.62 -0.39 -8.33
N ASP A 581 -18.49 0.20 -8.71
CA ASP A 581 -17.96 0.12 -10.07
C ASP A 581 -17.17 -1.16 -10.28
N ILE A 582 -16.26 -1.52 -9.35
CA ILE A 582 -15.42 -2.71 -9.49
C ILE A 582 -16.18 -4.01 -9.20
N ARG A 583 -15.95 -5.03 -10.03
CA ARG A 583 -16.32 -6.43 -9.77
C ARG A 583 -15.07 -7.21 -9.40
N TRP A 584 -15.02 -7.65 -8.14
CA TRP A 584 -13.92 -8.43 -7.59
C TRP A 584 -14.15 -9.93 -7.84
N PRO A 585 -13.12 -10.70 -8.26
CA PRO A 585 -13.24 -12.14 -8.41
C PRO A 585 -13.71 -12.80 -7.10
N GLY A 586 -14.74 -13.65 -7.20
CA GLY A 586 -15.30 -14.39 -6.05
C GLY A 586 -16.25 -13.58 -5.15
N ALA A 587 -16.49 -12.29 -5.42
CA ALA A 587 -17.51 -11.52 -4.69
C ALA A 587 -18.93 -11.90 -5.15
N GLU A 588 -19.92 -11.75 -4.25
CA GLU A 588 -21.33 -12.08 -4.53
C GLU A 588 -21.88 -11.34 -5.77
N ASN A 589 -21.48 -10.09 -5.97
CA ASN A 589 -21.93 -9.26 -7.08
C ASN A 589 -21.14 -9.46 -8.39
N ALA A 590 -20.14 -10.36 -8.45
CA ALA A 590 -19.24 -10.50 -9.59
C ALA A 590 -19.95 -10.77 -10.94
N ASN A 591 -21.15 -11.34 -10.90
CA ASN A 591 -21.95 -11.70 -12.08
C ASN A 591 -23.27 -10.90 -12.21
N ALA A 592 -23.40 -9.74 -11.57
CA ALA A 592 -24.64 -8.97 -11.51
C ALA A 592 -25.13 -8.35 -12.84
N GLY A 593 -24.42 -8.56 -13.96
CA GLY A 593 -24.76 -7.95 -15.25
C GLY A 593 -24.32 -6.48 -15.39
N ASP A 594 -23.78 -5.87 -14.34
CA ASP A 594 -23.25 -4.51 -14.31
C ASP A 594 -21.85 -4.45 -13.67
N GLY A 595 -21.28 -3.24 -13.56
CA GLY A 595 -19.92 -3.05 -13.06
C GLY A 595 -18.82 -3.43 -14.06
N VAL A 596 -17.58 -3.19 -13.65
CA VAL A 596 -16.37 -3.42 -14.44
C VAL A 596 -15.50 -4.46 -13.73
N PRO A 597 -15.19 -5.60 -14.37
CA PRO A 597 -14.23 -6.56 -13.84
C PRO A 597 -12.88 -5.90 -13.54
N ILE A 598 -12.25 -6.23 -12.42
CA ILE A 598 -10.95 -5.64 -12.04
C ILE A 598 -9.86 -5.82 -13.11
N GLN A 599 -9.91 -6.94 -13.86
CA GLN A 599 -9.01 -7.23 -14.97
C GLN A 599 -9.17 -6.25 -16.14
N ALA A 600 -10.36 -5.66 -16.28
CA ALA A 600 -10.61 -4.62 -17.26
C ALA A 600 -10.17 -3.23 -16.78
N LEU A 601 -9.69 -3.07 -15.55
CA LEU A 601 -9.19 -1.79 -15.00
C LEU A 601 -7.67 -1.80 -14.80
N ALA A 602 -7.12 -2.89 -14.30
CA ALA A 602 -5.72 -2.99 -13.93
C ALA A 602 -4.87 -3.60 -15.04
N SER A 603 -3.83 -2.88 -15.45
CA SER A 603 -2.92 -3.24 -16.54
C SER A 603 -1.79 -4.19 -16.13
N THR A 604 -1.49 -4.31 -14.83
CA THR A 604 -0.41 -5.18 -14.31
C THR A 604 -0.81 -5.86 -12.98
N PRO A 605 -0.18 -7.00 -12.62
CA PRO A 605 -0.38 -7.62 -11.30
C PRO A 605 -0.06 -6.68 -10.13
N ALA A 606 0.97 -5.83 -10.27
CA ALA A 606 1.33 -4.82 -9.27
C ALA A 606 0.21 -3.77 -9.09
N HIS A 607 -0.39 -3.31 -10.18
CA HIS A 607 -1.52 -2.39 -10.12
C HIS A 607 -2.77 -3.05 -9.48
N MET A 608 -3.05 -4.32 -9.80
CA MET A 608 -4.13 -5.07 -9.13
C MET A 608 -3.89 -5.20 -7.62
N ALA A 609 -2.65 -5.51 -7.21
CA ALA A 609 -2.29 -5.57 -5.80
C ALA A 609 -2.50 -4.22 -5.11
N ALA A 610 -2.05 -3.12 -5.73
CA ALA A 610 -2.25 -1.77 -5.21
C ALA A 610 -3.74 -1.43 -5.02
N LEU A 611 -4.59 -1.70 -6.01
CA LEU A 611 -6.04 -1.48 -5.91
C LEU A 611 -6.68 -2.36 -4.82
N SER A 612 -6.22 -3.60 -4.66
CA SER A 612 -6.71 -4.51 -3.62
C SER A 612 -6.40 -4.02 -2.20
N ILE A 613 -5.25 -3.37 -2.01
CA ILE A 613 -4.85 -2.75 -0.74
C ILE A 613 -5.69 -1.49 -0.50
N VAL A 614 -5.78 -0.60 -1.49
CA VAL A 614 -6.47 0.69 -1.34
C VAL A 614 -7.96 0.53 -1.08
N LYS A 615 -8.59 -0.55 -1.55
CA LYS A 615 -10.00 -0.90 -1.27
C LYS A 615 -10.39 -0.77 0.22
N ASP A 616 -9.45 -0.95 1.15
CA ASP A 616 -9.67 -0.62 2.55
C ASP A 616 -9.73 0.91 2.75
N LYS A 617 -10.93 1.43 3.02
CA LYS A 617 -11.17 2.87 3.25
C LYS A 617 -10.25 3.50 4.30
N LYS A 618 -9.76 2.74 5.29
CA LYS A 618 -8.82 3.28 6.29
C LYS A 618 -7.46 3.56 5.66
N ILE A 619 -7.02 2.70 4.74
CA ILE A 619 -5.78 2.89 3.97
C ILE A 619 -5.94 4.06 3.01
N ALA A 620 -7.05 4.13 2.28
CA ALA A 620 -7.35 5.27 1.39
C ALA A 620 -7.34 6.60 2.16
N ALA A 621 -7.97 6.65 3.33
CA ALA A 621 -7.95 7.82 4.21
C ALA A 621 -6.53 8.17 4.69
N ALA A 622 -5.71 7.17 5.04
CA ALA A 622 -4.31 7.38 5.42
C ALA A 622 -3.50 7.99 4.25
N LEU A 623 -3.58 7.41 3.05
CA LEU A 623 -2.93 7.92 1.84
C LEU A 623 -3.36 9.35 1.53
N SER A 624 -4.66 9.64 1.63
CA SER A 624 -5.18 10.99 1.44
C SER A 624 -4.58 11.98 2.45
N ALA A 625 -4.47 11.59 3.72
CA ALA A 625 -3.99 12.46 4.79
C ALA A 625 -2.52 12.89 4.64
N PHE A 626 -1.65 12.02 4.11
CA PHE A 626 -0.24 12.36 3.86
C PHE A 626 0.10 12.62 2.39
N GLY A 627 -0.91 12.68 1.50
CA GLY A 627 -0.72 12.98 0.08
C GLY A 627 -0.14 11.84 -0.78
N GLY A 628 -0.17 10.59 -0.31
CA GLY A 628 0.28 9.39 -1.05
C GLY A 628 -0.76 8.82 -2.02
N GLY A 629 -0.51 7.64 -2.58
CA GLY A 629 -1.29 6.97 -3.63
C GLY A 629 -0.64 7.05 -5.01
N ASN A 630 0.68 7.26 -5.11
CA ASN A 630 1.35 7.44 -6.39
C ASN A 630 1.44 6.15 -7.20
N ALA A 631 1.58 4.99 -6.54
CA ALA A 631 1.50 3.67 -7.18
C ALA A 631 0.17 3.41 -7.90
N LEU A 632 -0.91 4.15 -7.59
CA LEU A 632 -2.19 4.08 -8.31
C LEU A 632 -2.14 4.84 -9.65
N THR A 633 -1.25 5.83 -9.76
CA THR A 633 -1.25 6.80 -10.87
C THR A 633 -0.33 6.41 -12.00
N GLU A 634 0.84 5.86 -11.69
CA GLU A 634 1.90 5.57 -12.65
C GLU A 634 1.42 4.69 -13.84
N PRO A 635 0.69 3.57 -13.62
CA PRO A 635 0.18 2.76 -14.74
C PRO A 635 -0.81 3.52 -15.63
N ILE A 636 -1.61 4.44 -15.06
CA ILE A 636 -2.58 5.24 -15.80
C ILE A 636 -1.85 6.30 -16.63
N GLN A 637 -0.85 6.96 -16.05
CA GLN A 637 -0.05 7.98 -16.73
C GLN A 637 0.63 7.41 -17.97
N PHE A 638 1.35 6.29 -17.83
CA PHE A 638 2.01 5.65 -18.97
C PHE A 638 1.02 5.14 -20.00
N SER A 639 -0.10 4.55 -19.57
CA SER A 639 -1.11 4.04 -20.50
C SER A 639 -1.72 5.14 -21.39
N VAL A 640 -1.86 6.37 -20.89
CA VAL A 640 -2.32 7.52 -21.70
C VAL A 640 -1.16 8.08 -22.55
N ALA A 641 0.04 8.21 -21.98
CA ALA A 641 1.20 8.73 -22.68
C ALA A 641 1.61 7.88 -23.90
N ASP A 642 1.45 6.55 -23.80
CA ASP A 642 1.79 5.59 -24.86
C ASP A 642 0.64 5.34 -25.86
N SER A 643 -0.48 6.03 -25.70
CA SER A 643 -1.63 5.89 -26.61
C SER A 643 -1.34 6.45 -28.00
N SER A 644 -2.06 5.95 -29.00
CA SER A 644 -1.97 6.46 -30.38
C SER A 644 -2.54 7.87 -30.49
N CYS A 645 -3.61 8.14 -29.74
CA CYS A 645 -4.28 9.42 -29.70
C CYS A 645 -5.23 9.50 -28.49
N VAL A 646 -5.45 10.72 -27.99
CA VAL A 646 -6.63 11.03 -27.18
C VAL A 646 -7.56 11.93 -27.99
N ALA A 647 -8.75 11.43 -28.30
CA ALA A 647 -9.82 12.18 -28.93
C ALA A 647 -10.66 12.91 -27.87
N ILE A 648 -10.93 14.19 -28.08
CA ILE A 648 -11.66 15.05 -27.15
C ILE A 648 -12.83 15.65 -27.89
N ILE A 649 -14.04 15.26 -27.49
CA ILE A 649 -15.27 15.82 -28.05
C ILE A 649 -15.62 17.09 -27.29
N THR A 650 -15.88 18.16 -28.04
CA THR A 650 -16.33 19.44 -27.51
C THR A 650 -17.71 19.80 -28.06
N LEU A 651 -18.50 20.48 -27.22
CA LEU A 651 -19.84 20.96 -27.56
C LEU A 651 -20.06 22.37 -27.00
N PRO A 652 -20.95 23.18 -27.59
CA PRO A 652 -21.43 24.41 -26.97
C PRO A 652 -22.03 24.15 -25.58
N ASP A 653 -21.86 25.09 -24.66
CA ASP A 653 -22.48 24.99 -23.33
C ASP A 653 -24.00 25.12 -23.45
N ALA A 654 -24.69 23.98 -23.44
CA ALA A 654 -26.13 23.85 -23.67
C ALA A 654 -26.75 22.81 -22.72
N ALA A 655 -28.07 22.87 -22.53
CA ALA A 655 -28.78 22.00 -21.58
C ALA A 655 -28.69 20.50 -21.91
N ASP A 656 -28.65 20.13 -23.20
CA ASP A 656 -28.59 18.75 -23.67
C ASP A 656 -27.16 18.32 -24.08
N GLN A 657 -26.13 19.11 -23.78
CA GLN A 657 -24.77 18.90 -24.25
C GLN A 657 -24.22 17.50 -23.92
N TYR A 658 -24.54 16.94 -22.76
CA TYR A 658 -24.05 15.62 -22.37
C TYR A 658 -24.77 14.50 -23.13
N PHE A 659 -26.07 14.65 -23.43
CA PHE A 659 -26.81 13.69 -24.25
C PHE A 659 -26.30 13.71 -25.69
N VAL A 660 -26.13 14.89 -26.27
CA VAL A 660 -25.52 15.06 -27.60
C VAL A 660 -24.08 14.55 -27.63
N GLY A 661 -23.33 14.77 -26.54
CA GLY A 661 -21.99 14.22 -26.33
C GLY A 661 -21.97 12.69 -26.38
N GLY A 662 -22.98 12.05 -25.78
CA GLY A 662 -23.19 10.60 -25.82
C GLY A 662 -23.45 10.05 -27.23
N VAL A 663 -24.21 10.80 -28.04
CA VAL A 663 -24.43 10.47 -29.46
C VAL A 663 -23.11 10.55 -30.24
N ALA A 664 -22.37 11.66 -30.08
CA ALA A 664 -21.11 11.89 -30.78
C ALA A 664 -20.03 10.86 -30.39
N SER A 665 -19.89 10.59 -29.09
CA SER A 665 -18.93 9.61 -28.58
C SER A 665 -19.24 8.19 -29.05
N GLN A 666 -20.52 7.82 -29.14
CA GLN A 666 -20.90 6.50 -29.61
C GLN A 666 -20.58 6.30 -31.10
N LYS A 667 -20.82 7.31 -31.94
CA LYS A 667 -20.41 7.29 -33.35
C LYS A 667 -18.89 7.20 -33.50
N LEU A 668 -18.16 7.99 -32.70
CA LEU A 668 -16.69 7.95 -32.67
C LEU A 668 -16.19 6.56 -32.27
N TRP A 669 -16.78 5.96 -31.23
CA TRP A 669 -16.39 4.64 -30.74
C TRP A 669 -16.60 3.56 -31.79
N ILE A 670 -17.79 3.50 -32.41
CA ILE A 670 -18.07 2.53 -33.49
C ILE A 670 -17.06 2.71 -34.62
N THR A 671 -16.74 3.96 -34.98
CA THR A 671 -15.72 4.24 -36.01
C THR A 671 -14.34 3.73 -35.61
N VAL A 672 -13.94 3.88 -34.34
CA VAL A 672 -12.68 3.32 -33.81
C VAL A 672 -12.64 1.79 -33.97
N GLU A 673 -13.73 1.10 -33.62
CA GLU A 673 -13.84 -0.36 -33.76
C GLU A 673 -13.76 -0.80 -35.23
N GLN A 674 -14.41 -0.07 -36.15
CA GLN A 674 -14.37 -0.35 -37.58
C GLN A 674 -12.97 -0.22 -38.20
N LEU A 675 -12.15 0.66 -37.63
CA LEU A 675 -10.76 0.85 -38.04
C LEU A 675 -9.83 -0.22 -37.43
N GLY A 676 -10.36 -1.19 -36.66
CA GLY A 676 -9.59 -2.20 -35.97
C GLY A 676 -8.68 -1.60 -34.89
N LEU A 677 -9.14 -0.52 -34.25
CA LEU A 677 -8.50 0.15 -33.13
C LEU A 677 -9.28 -0.14 -31.84
N GLY A 678 -8.60 0.03 -30.71
CA GLY A 678 -9.18 -0.11 -29.37
C GLY A 678 -9.42 1.25 -28.74
N GLY A 679 -10.41 1.33 -27.86
CA GLY A 679 -10.81 2.57 -27.21
C GLY A 679 -11.06 2.44 -25.71
N GLN A 680 -10.79 3.51 -24.96
CA GLN A 680 -11.08 3.63 -23.53
C GLN A 680 -11.49 5.06 -23.16
N PRO A 681 -12.64 5.28 -22.50
CA PRO A 681 -13.02 6.58 -21.96
C PRO A 681 -12.14 7.01 -20.79
N LEU A 682 -11.78 8.30 -20.74
CA LEU A 682 -10.97 8.91 -19.67
C LEU A 682 -11.76 10.05 -19.02
N LEU A 683 -12.86 9.74 -18.33
CA LEU A 683 -13.89 10.73 -17.98
C LEU A 683 -13.70 11.42 -16.62
N SER A 684 -12.83 10.91 -15.75
CA SER A 684 -12.65 11.46 -14.41
C SER A 684 -12.27 12.95 -14.36
N PRO A 685 -11.47 13.52 -15.28
CA PRO A 685 -11.22 14.96 -15.26
C PRO A 685 -12.49 15.76 -15.48
N LEU A 686 -13.31 15.37 -16.47
CA LEU A 686 -14.54 16.10 -16.81
C LEU A 686 -15.53 16.11 -15.64
N PHE A 687 -15.71 14.95 -15.00
CA PHE A 687 -16.61 14.81 -13.86
C PHE A 687 -16.15 15.64 -12.65
N LEU A 688 -14.85 15.61 -12.36
CA LEU A 688 -14.29 16.37 -11.23
C LEU A 688 -14.25 17.88 -11.50
N PHE A 689 -14.04 18.30 -12.74
CA PHE A 689 -14.10 19.72 -13.12
C PHE A 689 -15.53 20.25 -13.00
N GLU A 690 -16.54 19.52 -13.48
CA GLU A 690 -17.93 19.91 -13.29
C GLU A 690 -18.30 19.96 -11.79
N ARG A 691 -17.79 19.01 -11.00
CA ARG A 691 -17.98 19.02 -9.54
C ARG A 691 -17.27 20.19 -8.88
N LEU A 692 -16.07 20.57 -9.34
CA LEU A 692 -15.36 21.76 -8.88
C LEU A 692 -16.21 23.02 -9.05
N ASP A 693 -16.89 23.17 -10.18
CA ASP A 693 -17.79 24.31 -10.44
C ASP A 693 -19.01 24.31 -9.52
N SER A 694 -19.60 23.14 -9.27
CA SER A 694 -20.73 23.01 -8.33
C SER A 694 -20.34 23.31 -6.88
N GLY A 695 -19.06 23.12 -6.52
CA GLY A 695 -18.54 23.23 -5.17
C GLY A 695 -18.96 22.11 -4.20
N VAL A 696 -19.73 21.12 -4.67
CA VAL A 696 -20.37 20.08 -3.84
C VAL A 696 -19.40 18.95 -3.50
N GLY A 697 -19.26 18.69 -2.20
CA GLY A 697 -18.61 17.48 -1.68
C GLY A 697 -17.10 17.43 -1.89
N LEU A 698 -16.40 18.55 -2.12
CA LEU A 698 -14.95 18.60 -2.22
C LEU A 698 -14.34 19.36 -1.03
N SER A 699 -13.25 18.85 -0.48
CA SER A 699 -12.43 19.55 0.52
C SER A 699 -11.68 20.75 -0.09
N VAL A 700 -11.19 21.66 0.75
CA VAL A 700 -10.38 22.82 0.30
C VAL A 700 -9.15 22.37 -0.48
N THR A 701 -8.42 21.39 0.04
CA THR A 701 -7.22 20.84 -0.60
C THR A 701 -7.52 20.19 -1.96
N GLU A 702 -8.66 19.49 -2.09
CA GLU A 702 -9.08 18.92 -3.37
C GLU A 702 -9.45 20.00 -4.39
N LYS A 703 -10.13 21.07 -3.95
CA LYS A 703 -10.46 22.20 -4.83
C LYS A 703 -9.21 22.87 -5.39
N ASP A 704 -8.23 23.16 -4.53
CA ASP A 704 -6.97 23.77 -4.95
C ASP A 704 -6.22 22.89 -5.95
N LYS A 705 -6.13 21.58 -5.67
CA LYS A 705 -5.50 20.62 -6.57
C LYS A 705 -6.22 20.50 -7.91
N LEU A 706 -7.55 20.41 -7.90
CA LEU A 706 -8.36 20.32 -9.11
C LEU A 706 -8.29 21.58 -9.96
N GLN A 707 -8.18 22.77 -9.34
CA GLN A 707 -7.99 24.02 -10.06
C GLN A 707 -6.65 24.02 -10.84
N GLY A 708 -5.58 23.54 -10.20
CA GLY A 708 -4.28 23.37 -10.88
C GLY A 708 -4.36 22.38 -12.04
N LEU A 709 -5.00 21.23 -11.84
CA LEU A 709 -5.19 20.20 -12.86
C LEU A 709 -6.06 20.69 -14.03
N ARG A 710 -7.10 21.49 -13.76
CA ARG A 710 -7.93 22.12 -14.78
C ARG A 710 -7.12 23.08 -15.65
N ASN A 711 -6.26 23.89 -15.04
CA ASN A 711 -5.41 24.81 -15.78
C ASN A 711 -4.41 24.04 -16.68
N GLU A 712 -3.79 22.96 -16.18
CA GLU A 712 -2.93 22.09 -17.00
C GLU A 712 -3.71 21.46 -18.16
N PHE A 713 -4.90 20.94 -17.89
CA PHE A 713 -5.79 20.38 -18.92
C PHE A 713 -6.13 21.40 -20.00
N GLN A 714 -6.54 22.61 -19.62
CA GLN A 714 -6.89 23.70 -20.54
C GLN A 714 -5.71 24.21 -21.36
N ASN A 715 -4.47 24.11 -20.86
CA ASN A 715 -3.27 24.44 -21.62
C ASN A 715 -2.94 23.40 -22.70
N ILE A 716 -3.38 22.15 -22.51
CA ILE A 716 -3.14 21.07 -23.48
C ILE A 716 -4.17 21.11 -24.59
N ILE A 717 -5.44 21.38 -24.25
CA ILE A 717 -6.55 21.33 -25.20
C ILE A 717 -6.85 22.69 -25.79
N SER A 718 -7.45 22.73 -26.98
CA SER A 718 -7.82 23.98 -27.65
C SER A 718 -9.34 24.12 -27.63
N LEU A 719 -9.86 24.91 -26.69
CA LEU A 719 -11.29 25.19 -26.59
C LEU A 719 -11.66 26.45 -27.37
N LYS A 720 -12.77 26.39 -28.11
CA LYS A 720 -13.40 27.58 -28.71
C LYS A 720 -14.21 28.31 -27.63
N ASN A 721 -14.44 29.61 -27.83
CA ASN A 721 -15.32 30.38 -26.95
C ASN A 721 -16.69 29.70 -26.81
N ASN A 722 -17.19 29.63 -25.57
CA ASN A 722 -18.48 29.04 -25.22
C ASN A 722 -18.63 27.53 -25.54
N THR A 723 -17.52 26.78 -25.57
CA THR A 723 -17.52 25.31 -25.71
C THR A 723 -16.90 24.62 -24.50
N LYS A 724 -17.36 23.42 -24.20
CA LYS A 724 -16.84 22.55 -23.13
C LYS A 724 -16.39 21.20 -23.71
N ALA A 725 -15.37 20.61 -23.11
CA ALA A 725 -15.02 19.21 -23.35
C ALA A 725 -16.03 18.31 -22.63
N VAL A 726 -16.67 17.40 -23.36
CA VAL A 726 -17.75 16.54 -22.83
C VAL A 726 -17.39 15.06 -22.83
N PHE A 727 -16.38 14.66 -23.61
CA PHE A 727 -15.92 13.27 -23.68
C PHE A 727 -14.44 13.20 -24.03
N LEU A 728 -13.67 12.39 -23.30
CA LEU A 728 -12.28 12.07 -23.61
C LEU A 728 -12.19 10.57 -23.91
N PHE A 729 -11.55 10.24 -25.03
CA PHE A 729 -11.44 8.87 -25.52
C PHE A 729 -10.01 8.55 -25.94
N LYS A 730 -9.36 7.69 -25.18
CA LYS A 730 -8.06 7.12 -25.52
C LYS A 730 -8.24 6.12 -26.65
N ILE A 731 -7.43 6.24 -27.70
CA ILE A 731 -7.43 5.36 -28.86
C ILE A 731 -6.06 4.69 -28.95
N ILE A 732 -6.07 3.36 -29.15
CA ILE A 732 -4.87 2.53 -29.20
C ILE A 732 -4.94 1.51 -30.33
N LYS A 733 -3.79 0.96 -30.74
CA LYS A 733 -3.74 -0.30 -31.46
C LYS A 733 -3.68 -1.45 -30.44
N PRO A 734 -4.72 -2.31 -30.35
CA PRO A 734 -4.77 -3.34 -29.32
C PRO A 734 -3.83 -4.50 -29.66
N GLU A 735 -3.04 -4.95 -28.68
CA GLU A 735 -2.23 -6.18 -28.78
C GLU A 735 -2.98 -7.43 -28.29
N MET A 736 -3.95 -7.22 -27.40
CA MET A 736 -4.75 -8.29 -26.80
C MET A 736 -6.24 -8.07 -27.08
N PRO A 737 -7.05 -9.14 -27.09
CA PRO A 737 -8.49 -9.02 -27.19
C PRO A 737 -9.06 -8.13 -26.09
N ALA A 738 -10.11 -7.39 -26.40
CA ALA A 738 -10.83 -6.66 -25.38
C ALA A 738 -11.49 -7.59 -24.36
N ILE A 739 -11.65 -7.07 -23.15
CA ILE A 739 -12.41 -7.75 -22.11
C ILE A 739 -13.87 -7.30 -22.26
N PRO A 740 -14.81 -8.23 -22.53
CA PRO A 740 -16.21 -7.88 -22.65
C PRO A 740 -16.74 -7.44 -21.28
N LEU A 741 -17.55 -6.38 -21.26
CA LEU A 741 -18.24 -5.98 -20.04
C LEU A 741 -19.58 -6.72 -19.94
N PRO A 742 -19.99 -7.12 -18.72
CA PRO A 742 -21.30 -7.72 -18.53
C PRO A 742 -22.41 -6.73 -18.89
N ARG A 743 -23.57 -7.27 -19.26
CA ARG A 743 -24.78 -6.50 -19.56
C ARG A 743 -25.95 -7.04 -18.78
N LEU A 744 -26.84 -6.13 -18.37
CA LEU A 744 -28.07 -6.49 -17.69
C LEU A 744 -28.94 -7.34 -18.63
N PRO A 745 -29.65 -8.32 -18.09
CA PRO A 745 -30.63 -9.08 -18.85
C PRO A 745 -31.64 -8.17 -19.55
N LEU A 746 -32.00 -8.49 -20.80
CA LEU A 746 -32.91 -7.66 -21.59
C LEU A 746 -34.29 -7.49 -20.93
N ASN A 747 -34.77 -8.49 -20.19
CA ASN A 747 -36.02 -8.41 -19.44
C ASN A 747 -35.98 -7.45 -18.24
N GLU A 748 -34.81 -7.00 -17.81
CA GLU A 748 -34.68 -5.94 -16.81
C GLU A 748 -34.64 -4.54 -17.43
N THR A 749 -34.31 -4.43 -18.72
CA THR A 749 -34.07 -3.16 -19.41
C THR A 749 -35.11 -2.83 -20.47
N LEU A 750 -35.86 -3.82 -20.98
CA LEU A 750 -36.92 -3.66 -21.97
C LEU A 750 -38.26 -4.18 -21.45
N PHE A 751 -39.29 -3.34 -21.53
CA PHE A 751 -40.68 -3.68 -21.24
C PHE A 751 -41.53 -3.49 -22.49
N ILE A 752 -42.08 -4.58 -23.03
CA ILE A 752 -43.04 -4.54 -24.14
C ILE A 752 -44.43 -4.59 -23.53
N VAL A 753 -45.13 -3.46 -23.54
CA VAL A 753 -46.46 -3.31 -22.93
C VAL A 753 -47.50 -3.30 -24.03
N ASN A 754 -48.00 -4.48 -24.37
CA ASN A 754 -49.14 -4.62 -25.27
C ASN A 754 -50.41 -4.34 -24.47
N ASP A 755 -51.26 -3.42 -24.92
CA ASP A 755 -52.63 -3.41 -24.45
C ASP A 755 -53.30 -4.70 -24.93
N ALA A 756 -54.08 -5.35 -24.07
CA ALA A 756 -55.06 -6.32 -24.56
C ALA A 756 -55.98 -5.53 -25.52
N ILE A 757 -55.80 -5.77 -26.82
CA ILE A 757 -56.54 -5.12 -27.91
C ILE A 757 -58.05 -5.23 -27.65
#